data_AF-A0A2E5ZN61-F1
#
_entry.id   AF-A0A2E5ZN61-F1
#
_cell.length_a   1.000
_cell.length_b   1.000
_cell.length_c   1.000
_cell.angle_alpha   90.00
_cell.angle_beta   90.00
_cell.angle_gamma   90.00
#
_symmetry.space_group_name_H-M   'P 1'
#
loop_
_entity.id
_entity.type
_entity.pdbx_description
1 polymer ?
#
loop_
_entity_poly.entity_id
_entity_poly.type
_entity_poly.pdbx_seq_one_letter_code
_entity_poly.pdbx_strand_id
1 'polypeptide(L)'
;MKPFFTILFFISCSFIFSQETMVPSPDDFEGDVNVSASDETGTWENNGTEMDSTFYNGIRYQPDDAENTIITIAEDPTNSSNKVLKYDDKGTNFYANVKYQTQKKMDLSSFNKFIIKAYVQAGYEGSNSGDVNYPSLSFRLQNRELSSPWETDKRIHKQLGNSGEWVTVEFDFSKEFGDDVINDTQYDQIVIQFNMEGANESVIGYLDDLIIVEGSAFVPNETISPVGDDFEGSVNIDANNDTTYNNGIRYQPGSPGAEAVELTVVTDPTDPSNKVLKYNDTGNYWSQMRAQYENKLDLKTLNKFNVRAYVPSVLMDGTSSGSTDYPSLSFRLQNRDLSAPYNSDKRIHKELVADQWNTIEFDFKREFGDELTNSIEYDQIVIQFNMEGNSEKVVGYLDDFTVSEGSTPLPSAPSDQAPNPGYSNTEVLPIWTGLYQNGYAFDVFTKGTPSTNGNIFNASWSGSSLEKYSGINEELMKFTNLSYVGNEFASPFIDISTYDFIHMDIWAKEDGFIQFFLLDEIQPESKKIIEVNGQQWNTIKLKICDFDTVEKELLKTAIQKFKWNSDASGTPSVFYVSNLLFYKDSSVSCNPPSDIEPDLNSSDPTFDSNTVKSIFGDTYTSLDWTGPFNSASWSDGVLVAPFELENGNSVIKLKNLNYGGIYLEATSTDSGTAQDFTAMTHMIMDVWSKNGEEFDFFFFDGGSEQKSTLTPSESSNWNRIIIPLSDFHLLPEQRELNLTSVSGFKFDPAGNNIEMMYIDNWFFSNASSLTINDLKSFSFIIYPNPVISHFNIDSGLNINEVIIYSVIGSKIDTRKVINNKVDVSDLKSGMYFIKYDKAFSKFIKK
;
A
#
# COMPACT_ATOMS: atom_id res chain seq x y z
N MET A 1 76.75 25.45 33.67
CA MET A 1 76.26 26.85 33.76
C MET A 1 75.11 26.88 34.74
N LYS A 2 75.17 27.74 35.77
CA LYS A 2 74.02 28.22 36.58
C LYS A 2 73.23 29.27 35.77
N PRO A 3 72.00 29.74 36.12
CA PRO A 3 71.32 29.79 37.45
C PRO A 3 69.83 29.34 37.46
N PHE A 4 69.28 28.87 38.59
CA PHE A 4 68.40 29.58 39.56
C PHE A 4 67.25 30.43 38.98
N PHE A 5 65.99 30.02 39.26
CA PHE A 5 64.90 30.92 39.63
C PHE A 5 63.94 30.25 40.63
N THR A 6 63.73 30.92 41.74
CA THR A 6 62.78 30.61 42.81
C THR A 6 61.35 30.88 42.32
N ILE A 7 60.42 29.93 42.50
CA ILE A 7 58.98 30.18 42.39
C ILE A 7 58.37 29.98 43.78
N LEU A 8 57.85 31.08 44.34
CA LEU A 8 56.97 31.10 45.51
C LEU A 8 55.69 30.32 45.17
N PHE A 9 55.42 29.22 45.88
CA PHE A 9 54.08 28.65 45.93
C PHE A 9 53.30 29.39 47.02
N PHE A 10 52.46 30.33 46.62
CA PHE A 10 51.30 30.72 47.42
C PHE A 10 50.31 29.56 47.36
N ILE A 11 50.20 28.79 48.44
CA ILE A 11 49.04 27.92 48.65
C ILE A 11 47.89 28.86 48.99
N SER A 12 47.11 29.27 47.99
CA SER A 12 45.75 29.69 48.23
C SER A 12 44.98 28.44 48.64
N CYS A 13 44.82 28.21 49.93
CA CYS A 13 43.69 27.42 50.41
C CYS A 13 42.44 28.20 50.03
N SER A 14 41.91 27.93 48.83
CA SER A 14 40.51 28.16 48.56
C SER A 14 39.78 27.18 49.46
N PHE A 15 39.32 27.65 50.62
CA PHE A 15 38.25 26.98 51.32
C PHE A 15 37.07 26.96 50.35
N ILE A 16 36.86 25.83 49.67
CA ILE A 16 35.57 25.52 49.09
C ILE A 16 34.67 25.35 50.31
N PHE A 17 33.93 26.39 50.65
CA PHE A 17 32.73 26.21 51.48
C PHE A 17 31.84 25.27 50.67
N SER A 18 31.73 24.00 51.08
CA SER A 18 30.64 23.17 50.58
C SER A 18 29.36 23.89 50.98
N GLN A 19 28.55 24.27 50.00
CA GLN A 19 27.21 24.79 50.26
C GLN A 19 26.50 23.75 51.13
N GLU A 20 25.97 24.14 52.28
CA GLU A 20 25.22 23.20 53.12
C GLU A 20 23.95 22.80 52.36
N THR A 21 23.78 21.51 52.13
CA THR A 21 22.59 20.93 51.51
C THR A 21 21.69 20.28 52.57
N MET A 22 20.47 19.90 52.18
CA MET A 22 19.56 19.09 52.99
C MET A 22 18.82 18.08 52.13
N VAL A 23 18.49 16.92 52.71
CA VAL A 23 17.53 16.01 52.09
C VAL A 23 16.15 16.67 52.16
N PRO A 24 15.40 16.78 51.04
CA PRO A 24 14.03 17.28 51.09
C PRO A 24 13.18 16.37 52.00
N SER A 25 12.22 16.95 52.71
CA SER A 25 11.45 16.25 53.76
C SER A 25 10.03 15.89 53.29
N PRO A 26 9.52 14.70 53.65
CA PRO A 26 8.15 14.30 53.35
C PRO A 26 7.14 15.10 54.18
N ASP A 27 5.88 15.08 53.76
CA ASP A 27 4.77 15.72 54.47
C ASP A 27 3.46 14.94 54.24
N ASP A 28 2.77 14.59 55.32
CA ASP A 28 1.45 13.93 55.32
C ASP A 28 0.31 14.93 55.54
N PHE A 29 0.61 16.22 55.71
CA PHE A 29 -0.34 17.32 55.87
C PHE A 29 -1.28 17.26 57.09
N GLU A 30 -1.07 16.29 58.00
CA GLU A 30 -1.88 16.10 59.21
C GLU A 30 -1.39 16.94 60.40
N GLY A 31 -0.10 17.27 60.41
CA GLY A 31 0.59 17.99 61.47
C GLY A 31 0.60 19.52 61.32
N ASP A 32 1.60 20.16 61.94
CA ASP A 32 1.87 21.58 61.77
C ASP A 32 2.50 21.81 60.36
N VAL A 33 1.68 22.17 59.36
CA VAL A 33 2.16 22.48 58.00
C VAL A 33 2.44 23.97 57.87
N ASN A 34 3.61 24.33 57.32
CA ASN A 34 3.96 25.73 57.08
C ASN A 34 3.53 26.19 55.68
N VAL A 35 2.40 26.90 55.62
CA VAL A 35 1.81 27.45 54.40
C VAL A 35 1.86 28.99 54.45
N SER A 36 2.67 29.62 53.60
CA SER A 36 2.90 31.08 53.63
C SER A 36 1.95 31.84 52.69
N ALA A 37 0.66 31.87 53.01
CA ALA A 37 -0.28 32.91 52.55
C ALA A 37 -1.65 32.83 53.26
N SER A 38 -1.81 33.64 54.31
CA SER A 38 -3.07 34.07 54.94
C SER A 38 -3.98 33.02 55.58
N ASP A 39 -4.86 33.49 56.45
CA ASP A 39 -5.46 32.73 57.53
C ASP A 39 -6.80 32.07 57.20
N GLU A 40 -7.09 30.90 57.79
CA GLU A 40 -8.49 30.43 57.94
C GLU A 40 -9.38 31.39 58.78
N THR A 41 -8.83 32.40 59.47
CA THR A 41 -8.64 32.44 60.95
C THR A 41 -7.53 31.52 61.51
N GLY A 42 -6.70 30.99 60.63
CA GLY A 42 -5.30 30.57 60.85
C GLY A 42 -4.33 31.75 60.70
N THR A 43 -4.50 32.78 61.55
CA THR A 43 -3.76 34.06 61.49
C THR A 43 -2.24 33.87 61.39
N TRP A 44 -1.65 34.30 60.28
CA TRP A 44 -0.25 34.69 60.13
C TRP A 44 -0.15 36.11 59.57
N GLU A 45 0.59 36.98 60.26
CA GLU A 45 0.89 38.36 59.87
C GLU A 45 2.01 38.40 58.81
N ASN A 46 1.76 39.10 57.71
CA ASN A 46 2.78 39.51 56.74
C ASN A 46 3.58 40.68 57.33
N ASN A 47 4.87 40.81 57.01
CA ASN A 47 5.35 42.09 56.48
C ASN A 47 6.58 41.90 55.61
N GLY A 48 6.36 42.13 54.31
CA GLY A 48 7.28 41.85 53.22
C GLY A 48 8.70 42.33 53.43
N THR A 49 9.63 41.46 53.06
CA THR A 49 10.80 41.72 52.18
C THR A 49 11.80 40.55 52.17
N GLU A 50 11.55 39.44 52.88
CA GLU A 50 12.66 38.55 53.23
C GLU A 50 12.89 37.32 52.35
N MET A 51 14.21 37.12 52.17
CA MET A 51 14.92 35.92 51.73
C MET A 51 15.04 34.83 52.83
N ASP A 52 14.35 34.89 53.99
CA ASP A 52 14.04 33.75 54.91
C ASP A 52 13.13 34.23 56.08
N SER A 53 12.32 33.36 56.73
CA SER A 53 12.10 33.36 58.21
C SER A 53 10.95 32.50 58.77
N THR A 54 10.75 31.28 58.26
CA THR A 54 10.63 30.06 59.10
C THR A 54 10.26 28.89 58.20
N PHE A 55 11.03 27.81 58.30
CA PHE A 55 10.72 26.51 57.72
C PHE A 55 10.28 25.61 58.87
N TYR A 56 9.25 24.80 58.68
CA TYR A 56 8.88 23.76 59.65
C TYR A 56 9.44 22.43 59.14
N ASN A 57 10.23 21.73 59.98
CA ASN A 57 11.05 20.60 59.53
C ASN A 57 11.91 20.89 58.28
N GLY A 58 12.31 22.15 58.07
CA GLY A 58 13.15 22.54 56.93
C GLY A 58 12.41 22.72 55.60
N ILE A 59 11.07 22.64 55.58
CA ILE A 59 10.22 22.85 54.40
C ILE A 59 9.15 23.94 54.61
N ARG A 60 8.63 24.51 53.52
CA ARG A 60 7.45 25.39 53.49
C ARG A 60 6.72 25.30 52.15
N TYR A 61 5.41 25.53 52.15
CA TYR A 61 4.59 25.66 50.96
C TYR A 61 4.17 27.12 50.76
N GLN A 62 4.28 27.62 49.53
CA GLN A 62 3.92 29.00 49.20
C GLN A 62 3.19 29.04 47.86
N PRO A 63 2.07 29.77 47.70
CA PRO A 63 1.53 30.00 46.38
C PRO A 63 2.47 30.93 45.60
N ASP A 64 2.63 30.69 44.30
CA ASP A 64 3.45 31.56 43.43
C ASP A 64 2.86 32.97 43.35
N ASP A 65 1.53 33.04 43.27
CA ASP A 65 0.73 34.26 43.32
C ASP A 65 -0.44 34.08 44.30
N ALA A 66 -0.34 34.70 45.48
CA ALA A 66 -1.35 34.59 46.53
C ALA A 66 -2.70 35.26 46.18
N GLU A 67 -2.79 36.04 45.10
CA GLU A 67 -4.07 36.58 44.62
C GLU A 67 -4.85 35.59 43.76
N ASN A 68 -4.17 34.64 43.10
CA ASN A 68 -4.77 33.74 42.10
C ASN A 68 -4.75 32.26 42.51
N THR A 69 -3.77 31.85 43.33
CA THR A 69 -3.69 30.49 43.89
C THR A 69 -3.77 30.57 45.40
N ILE A 70 -4.82 29.97 45.95
CA ILE A 70 -4.99 29.85 47.40
C ILE A 70 -4.59 28.44 47.80
N ILE A 71 -3.68 28.33 48.76
CA ILE A 71 -3.35 27.07 49.41
C ILE A 71 -3.72 27.09 50.89
N THR A 72 -4.36 26.01 51.33
CA THR A 72 -4.85 25.84 52.71
C THR A 72 -4.78 24.38 53.12
N ILE A 73 -4.72 24.10 54.41
CA ILE A 73 -5.00 22.75 54.92
C ILE A 73 -6.52 22.61 55.04
N ALA A 74 -7.06 21.54 54.47
CA ALA A 74 -8.50 21.28 54.45
C ALA A 74 -8.79 19.81 54.79
N GLU A 75 -10.04 19.50 55.13
CA GLU A 75 -10.49 18.10 55.22
C GLU A 75 -10.41 17.44 53.83
N ASP A 76 -9.93 16.19 53.78
CA ASP A 76 -9.95 15.36 52.58
C ASP A 76 -11.38 15.23 52.04
N PRO A 77 -11.61 15.50 50.73
CA PRO A 77 -12.94 15.48 50.13
C PRO A 77 -13.65 14.12 50.20
N THR A 78 -12.92 13.04 50.45
CA THR A 78 -13.43 11.66 50.56
C THR A 78 -13.39 11.10 51.99
N ASN A 79 -12.65 11.74 52.89
CA ASN A 79 -12.47 11.27 54.27
C ASN A 79 -12.24 12.44 55.26
N SER A 80 -13.30 12.96 55.87
CA SER A 80 -13.21 14.13 56.77
C SER A 80 -12.35 13.96 58.04
N SER A 81 -11.82 12.76 58.33
CA SER A 81 -10.85 12.57 59.41
C SER A 81 -9.40 12.77 58.99
N ASN A 82 -9.14 12.99 57.69
CA ASN A 82 -7.84 13.20 57.06
C ASN A 82 -7.74 14.67 56.62
N LYS A 83 -6.58 15.29 56.79
CA LYS A 83 -6.25 16.64 56.37
C LYS A 83 -5.28 16.60 55.19
N VAL A 84 -5.50 17.50 54.24
CA VAL A 84 -4.77 17.53 52.97
C VAL A 84 -4.44 18.97 52.58
N LEU A 85 -3.43 19.15 51.74
CA LEU A 85 -3.14 20.45 51.14
C LEU A 85 -4.12 20.70 50.00
N LYS A 86 -5.04 21.64 50.19
CA LYS A 86 -5.94 22.12 49.14
C LYS A 86 -5.21 23.17 48.29
N TYR A 87 -5.24 22.96 46.97
CA TYR A 87 -4.85 23.87 45.90
C TYR A 87 -6.12 24.43 45.25
N ASP A 88 -6.31 25.75 45.27
CA ASP A 88 -7.49 26.41 44.70
C ASP A 88 -7.05 27.53 43.73
N ASP A 89 -7.05 27.20 42.45
CA ASP A 89 -6.76 28.10 41.33
C ASP A 89 -8.05 28.68 40.77
N LYS A 90 -8.11 30.01 40.69
CA LYS A 90 -9.29 30.75 40.23
C LYS A 90 -9.41 30.88 38.71
N GLY A 91 -8.43 30.42 37.93
CA GLY A 91 -8.54 30.34 36.46
C GLY A 91 -8.47 31.70 35.75
N THR A 92 -7.54 32.56 36.18
CA THR A 92 -7.39 33.92 35.63
C THR A 92 -5.98 34.27 35.19
N ASN A 93 -5.00 33.37 35.37
CA ASN A 93 -3.59 33.72 35.18
C ASN A 93 -2.71 32.55 34.71
N PHE A 94 -1.58 32.88 34.08
CA PHE A 94 -0.66 31.92 33.45
C PHE A 94 0.15 31.05 34.44
N TYR A 95 0.19 31.43 35.72
CA TYR A 95 1.17 30.94 36.71
C TYR A 95 0.52 30.54 38.04
N ALA A 96 -0.59 29.79 37.98
CA ALA A 96 -1.14 29.19 39.19
C ALA A 96 -0.26 28.01 39.62
N ASN A 97 0.43 28.13 40.75
CA ASN A 97 1.42 27.14 41.20
C ASN A 97 1.53 27.11 42.73
N VAL A 98 1.99 25.98 43.25
CA VAL A 98 2.46 25.82 44.63
C VAL A 98 3.95 25.55 44.65
N LYS A 99 4.66 26.29 45.48
CA LYS A 99 6.10 26.12 45.68
C LYS A 99 6.31 25.34 46.97
N TYR A 100 6.77 24.10 46.85
CA TYR A 100 7.44 23.41 47.94
C TYR A 100 8.89 23.91 47.98
N GLN A 101 9.29 24.52 49.08
CA GLN A 101 10.61 25.13 49.22
C GLN A 101 11.36 24.51 50.40
N THR A 102 12.67 24.32 50.22
CA THR A 102 13.56 23.82 51.26
C THR A 102 14.37 24.95 51.89
N GLN A 103 14.77 24.79 53.15
CA GLN A 103 15.58 25.78 53.85
C GLN A 103 16.97 25.95 53.23
N LYS A 104 17.54 24.84 52.77
CA LYS A 104 18.84 24.76 52.11
C LYS A 104 18.68 24.16 50.71
N LYS A 105 19.74 24.19 49.91
CA LYS A 105 19.77 23.45 48.64
C LYS A 105 19.48 21.96 48.87
N MET A 106 18.72 21.36 47.97
CA MET A 106 18.35 19.95 48.03
C MET A 106 19.57 19.07 47.71
N ASP A 107 19.80 18.06 48.54
CA ASP A 107 20.69 16.93 48.23
C ASP A 107 19.88 15.86 47.50
N LEU A 108 19.98 15.86 46.17
CA LEU A 108 19.29 14.93 45.28
C LEU A 108 20.19 13.73 44.88
N SER A 109 21.30 13.50 45.58
CA SER A 109 22.24 12.41 45.24
C SER A 109 21.65 11.01 45.45
N SER A 110 20.67 10.87 46.35
CA SER A 110 19.95 9.60 46.59
C SER A 110 18.44 9.80 46.65
N PHE A 111 17.96 10.84 47.34
CA PHE A 111 16.52 11.09 47.57
C PHE A 111 15.95 12.07 46.54
N ASN A 112 15.66 11.55 45.34
CA ASN A 112 15.27 12.34 44.16
C ASN A 112 14.01 11.79 43.45
N LYS A 113 13.33 10.81 44.07
CA LYS A 113 12.01 10.34 43.67
C LYS A 113 10.96 10.85 44.66
N PHE A 114 9.99 11.60 44.14
CA PHE A 114 8.87 12.16 44.88
C PHE A 114 7.60 11.40 44.54
N ILE A 115 6.91 10.90 45.56
CA ILE A 115 5.65 10.19 45.43
C ILE A 115 4.61 11.02 46.17
N ILE A 116 3.47 11.31 45.55
CA ILE A 116 2.42 12.11 46.18
C ILE A 116 1.06 11.62 45.73
N LYS A 117 0.07 11.65 46.61
CA LYS A 117 -1.33 11.48 46.23
C LYS A 117 -1.89 12.81 45.77
N ALA A 118 -2.63 12.78 44.67
CA ALA A 118 -3.31 13.93 44.15
C ALA A 118 -4.76 13.60 43.81
N TYR A 119 -5.64 14.55 44.06
CA TYR A 119 -7.07 14.47 43.74
C TYR A 119 -7.49 15.77 43.08
N VAL A 120 -8.23 15.68 41.98
CA VAL A 120 -8.85 16.84 41.33
C VAL A 120 -10.36 16.73 41.48
N GLN A 121 -11.03 17.84 41.80
CA GLN A 121 -12.47 17.85 42.01
C GLN A 121 -13.25 17.28 40.82
N ALA A 122 -14.21 16.38 41.11
CA ALA A 122 -15.04 15.71 40.12
C ALA A 122 -15.72 16.68 39.14
N GLY A 123 -15.75 16.29 37.87
CA GLY A 123 -16.32 17.09 36.77
C GLY A 123 -15.32 18.05 36.11
N TYR A 124 -14.06 18.05 36.55
CA TYR A 124 -12.98 18.70 35.84
C TYR A 124 -12.46 17.78 34.72
N GLU A 125 -12.49 18.25 33.48
CA GLU A 125 -12.09 17.47 32.29
C GLU A 125 -10.70 17.84 31.75
N GLY A 126 -10.04 18.86 32.30
CA GLY A 126 -8.77 19.39 31.77
C GLY A 126 -8.91 20.81 31.19
N SER A 127 -7.83 21.31 30.59
CA SER A 127 -7.81 22.63 29.96
C SER A 127 -8.31 22.59 28.51
N ASN A 128 -9.12 23.57 28.12
CA ASN A 128 -9.50 23.83 26.72
C ASN A 128 -8.52 24.81 26.04
N SER A 129 -7.61 25.42 26.79
CA SER A 129 -6.59 26.34 26.31
C SER A 129 -5.18 25.85 26.69
N GLY A 130 -4.58 24.99 25.86
CA GLY A 130 -3.23 24.48 26.08
C GLY A 130 -3.00 23.13 25.38
N ASP A 131 -1.78 22.59 25.49
CA ASP A 131 -1.38 21.30 24.91
C ASP A 131 -1.94 20.08 25.68
N VAL A 132 -2.68 20.29 26.77
CA VAL A 132 -3.17 19.22 27.67
C VAL A 132 -4.64 19.40 28.00
N ASN A 133 -5.47 18.46 27.56
CA ASN A 133 -6.92 18.41 27.76
C ASN A 133 -7.33 17.39 28.83
N TYR A 134 -6.52 17.21 29.88
CA TYR A 134 -6.77 16.24 30.94
C TYR A 134 -6.25 16.69 32.32
N PRO A 135 -6.83 16.18 33.44
CA PRO A 135 -6.31 16.43 34.78
C PRO A 135 -4.87 15.91 34.92
N SER A 136 -3.96 16.76 35.38
CA SER A 136 -2.55 16.44 35.48
C SER A 136 -1.85 17.20 36.61
N LEU A 137 -0.66 16.72 36.97
CA LEU A 137 0.20 17.29 37.98
C LEU A 137 1.64 17.32 37.45
N SER A 138 2.33 18.45 37.59
CA SER A 138 3.74 18.56 37.26
C SER A 138 4.59 18.96 38.46
N PHE A 139 5.79 18.40 38.51
CA PHE A 139 6.84 18.75 39.46
C PHE A 139 8.01 19.34 38.67
N ARG A 140 8.50 20.49 39.12
CA ARG A 140 9.56 21.28 38.47
C ARG A 140 10.64 21.66 39.47
N LEU A 141 11.86 21.19 39.29
CA LEU A 141 13.01 21.62 40.10
C LEU A 141 13.48 23.00 39.65
N GLN A 142 13.62 23.93 40.60
CA GLN A 142 14.06 25.29 40.33
C GLN A 142 15.06 25.81 41.37
N ASN A 143 15.91 26.73 40.93
CA ASN A 143 16.79 27.52 41.79
C ASN A 143 16.17 28.90 42.06
N ARG A 144 15.61 29.08 43.26
CA ARG A 144 14.89 30.32 43.62
C ARG A 144 15.79 31.55 43.80
N GLU A 145 17.11 31.36 43.87
CA GLU A 145 18.07 32.47 44.03
C GLU A 145 18.35 33.21 42.72
N LEU A 146 17.92 32.64 41.59
CA LEU A 146 18.01 33.28 40.29
C LEU A 146 16.92 34.34 40.12
N SER A 147 17.20 35.38 39.33
CA SER A 147 16.17 36.35 38.93
C SER A 147 15.05 35.72 38.10
N SER A 148 15.37 34.61 37.43
CA SER A 148 14.48 33.82 36.58
C SER A 148 14.58 32.35 36.99
N PRO A 149 13.91 31.90 38.07
CA PRO A 149 14.06 30.53 38.60
C PRO A 149 13.74 29.41 37.59
N TRP A 150 12.93 29.70 36.57
CA TRP A 150 12.59 28.78 35.48
C TRP A 150 13.74 28.49 34.49
N GLU A 151 14.86 29.22 34.53
CA GLU A 151 16.01 28.94 33.66
C GLU A 151 16.68 27.60 33.98
N THR A 152 16.45 27.06 35.18
CA THR A 152 16.97 25.77 35.64
C THR A 152 15.90 24.67 35.65
N ASP A 153 14.75 24.89 35.00
CA ASP A 153 13.59 24.00 35.13
C ASP A 153 13.93 22.56 34.66
N LYS A 154 13.88 21.61 35.59
CA LYS A 154 13.81 20.17 35.29
C LYS A 154 12.41 19.73 35.65
N ARG A 155 11.64 19.31 34.66
CA ARG A 155 10.19 19.10 34.78
C ARG A 155 9.80 17.66 34.49
N ILE A 156 9.04 17.06 35.40
CA ILE A 156 8.32 15.81 35.16
C ILE A 156 6.83 16.12 35.23
N HIS A 157 6.10 15.70 34.21
CA HIS A 157 4.66 15.86 34.11
C HIS A 157 3.99 14.49 34.20
N LYS A 158 2.92 14.37 35.00
CA LYS A 158 2.16 13.13 35.19
C LYS A 158 0.66 13.41 35.07
N GLN A 159 -0.02 12.55 34.36
CA GLN A 159 -1.47 12.57 34.29
C GLN A 159 -2.09 11.97 35.56
N LEU A 160 -3.25 12.50 35.99
CA LEU A 160 -3.98 12.02 37.16
C LEU A 160 -5.18 11.12 36.82
N GLY A 161 -5.40 10.71 35.57
CA GLY A 161 -6.59 9.93 35.22
C GLY A 161 -7.86 10.78 35.17
N ASN A 162 -8.94 10.27 35.79
CA ASN A 162 -10.24 10.93 35.93
C ASN A 162 -10.28 11.87 37.14
N SER A 163 -11.13 12.90 37.08
CA SER A 163 -11.43 13.73 38.25
C SER A 163 -12.37 13.02 39.22
N GLY A 164 -12.27 13.33 40.51
CA GLY A 164 -13.10 12.76 41.57
C GLY A 164 -12.50 11.53 42.27
N GLU A 165 -11.25 11.19 42.00
CA GLU A 165 -10.56 10.04 42.60
C GLU A 165 -9.13 10.42 43.05
N TRP A 166 -8.63 9.75 44.08
CA TRP A 166 -7.25 9.92 44.56
C TRP A 166 -6.30 9.07 43.72
N VAL A 167 -5.23 9.66 43.22
CA VAL A 167 -4.21 8.99 42.41
C VAL A 167 -2.84 9.22 43.00
N THR A 168 -2.09 8.13 43.22
CA THR A 168 -0.67 8.20 43.59
C THR A 168 0.16 8.38 42.34
N VAL A 169 0.93 9.47 42.28
CA VAL A 169 1.87 9.75 41.17
C VAL A 169 3.30 9.78 41.65
N GLU A 170 4.21 9.37 40.77
CA GLU A 170 5.64 9.29 41.04
C GLU A 170 6.44 10.17 40.08
N PHE A 171 7.35 10.97 40.63
CA PHE A 171 8.25 11.87 39.92
C PHE A 171 9.71 11.49 40.26
N ASP A 172 10.31 10.60 39.46
CA ASP A 172 11.69 10.13 39.63
C ASP A 172 12.65 10.95 38.77
N PHE A 173 13.27 11.97 39.37
CA PHE A 173 14.22 12.83 38.65
C PHE A 173 15.54 12.15 38.32
N SER A 174 15.94 11.12 39.07
CA SER A 174 17.11 10.33 38.70
C SER A 174 16.86 9.49 37.46
N LYS A 175 15.66 8.92 37.31
CA LYS A 175 15.26 8.16 36.13
C LYS A 175 15.19 9.04 34.88
N GLU A 176 14.62 10.24 34.99
CA GLU A 176 14.38 11.10 33.82
C GLU A 176 15.61 11.93 33.40
N PHE A 177 16.46 12.33 34.35
CA PHE A 177 17.56 13.27 34.08
C PHE A 177 18.95 12.75 34.47
N GLY A 178 19.05 11.63 35.18
CA GLY A 178 20.32 11.02 35.57
C GLY A 178 21.28 11.99 36.26
N ASP A 179 22.54 11.99 35.79
CA ASP A 179 23.63 12.78 36.36
C ASP A 179 23.37 14.30 36.35
N ASP A 180 22.50 14.80 35.46
CA ASP A 180 22.15 16.22 35.37
C ASP A 180 21.38 16.71 36.60
N VAL A 181 20.72 15.82 37.34
CA VAL A 181 20.03 16.15 38.60
C VAL A 181 20.75 15.56 39.81
N ILE A 182 21.25 14.32 39.71
CA ILE A 182 21.92 13.63 40.84
C ILE A 182 23.12 14.41 41.37
N ASN A 183 23.89 15.05 40.47
CA ASN A 183 25.11 15.78 40.81
C ASN A 183 24.89 17.30 40.95
N ASP A 184 23.67 17.78 40.73
CA ASP A 184 23.35 19.19 40.70
C ASP A 184 22.71 19.64 42.01
N THR A 185 23.41 20.54 42.70
CA THR A 185 23.05 21.03 44.04
C THR A 185 22.43 22.42 44.01
N GLN A 186 21.99 22.91 42.85
CA GLN A 186 21.46 24.27 42.73
C GLN A 186 19.99 24.43 43.16
N TYR A 187 19.23 23.34 43.23
CA TYR A 187 17.78 23.36 43.45
C TYR A 187 17.41 23.55 44.92
N ASP A 188 16.41 24.38 45.20
CA ASP A 188 15.85 24.61 46.55
C ASP A 188 14.33 24.82 46.53
N GLN A 189 13.71 24.55 45.38
CA GLN A 189 12.29 24.68 45.16
C GLN A 189 11.81 23.59 44.21
N ILE A 190 10.64 23.04 44.53
CA ILE A 190 9.80 22.27 43.62
C ILE A 190 8.55 23.12 43.35
N VAL A 191 8.31 23.43 42.07
CA VAL A 191 7.05 24.01 41.65
C VAL A 191 6.10 22.88 41.29
N ILE A 192 5.02 22.80 42.04
CA ILE A 192 3.93 21.85 41.88
C ILE A 192 2.78 22.58 41.20
N GLN A 193 2.37 22.07 40.05
CA GLN A 193 1.33 22.70 39.24
C GLN A 193 0.29 21.67 38.85
N PHE A 194 -0.97 21.93 39.21
CA PHE A 194 -2.09 21.24 38.60
C PHE A 194 -2.32 21.82 37.21
N ASN A 195 -2.42 20.93 36.22
CA ASN A 195 -2.43 21.26 34.80
C ASN A 195 -1.10 21.86 34.30
N MET A 196 -0.91 21.92 32.99
CA MET A 196 0.31 22.52 32.41
C MET A 196 0.25 24.04 32.41
N GLU A 197 1.42 24.67 32.24
CA GLU A 197 1.54 26.12 32.06
C GLU A 197 0.76 26.60 30.83
N GLY A 198 0.01 27.69 31.01
CA GLY A 198 -0.90 28.22 29.99
C GLY A 198 -2.36 27.73 30.09
N ALA A 199 -2.65 26.75 30.94
CA ALA A 199 -4.03 26.40 31.31
C ALA A 199 -4.65 27.57 32.11
N ASN A 200 -5.77 28.12 31.63
CA ASN A 200 -6.42 29.27 32.26
C ASN A 200 -7.72 28.88 32.99
N GLU A 201 -8.03 27.60 33.07
CA GLU A 201 -9.23 27.09 33.73
C GLU A 201 -9.04 27.00 35.24
N SER A 202 -10.08 27.33 35.99
CA SER A 202 -10.05 27.15 37.44
C SER A 202 -9.96 25.67 37.80
N VAL A 203 -9.05 25.31 38.70
CA VAL A 203 -8.91 23.95 39.21
C VAL A 203 -8.84 23.93 40.72
N ILE A 204 -9.59 23.01 41.33
CA ILE A 204 -9.45 22.69 42.76
C ILE A 204 -8.82 21.30 42.85
N GLY A 205 -7.57 21.29 43.30
CA GLY A 205 -6.76 20.11 43.53
C GLY A 205 -6.48 19.90 45.01
N TYR A 206 -6.15 18.68 45.40
CA TYR A 206 -5.77 18.31 46.75
C TYR A 206 -4.54 17.41 46.66
N LEU A 207 -3.58 17.63 47.55
CA LEU A 207 -2.34 16.87 47.65
C LEU A 207 -2.23 16.23 49.03
N ASP A 208 -1.78 14.98 49.08
CA ASP A 208 -1.62 14.21 50.30
C ASP A 208 -0.42 13.25 50.21
N ASP A 209 0.10 12.79 51.34
CA ASP A 209 1.16 11.78 51.45
C ASP A 209 2.38 12.07 50.56
N LEU A 210 2.99 13.26 50.65
CA LEU A 210 4.26 13.54 49.96
C LEU A 210 5.37 12.71 50.59
N ILE A 211 5.80 11.68 49.87
CA ILE A 211 6.85 10.74 50.23
C ILE A 211 8.07 11.00 49.36
N ILE A 212 9.26 10.95 49.96
CA ILE A 212 10.53 11.11 49.26
C ILE A 212 11.36 9.87 49.52
N VAL A 213 11.76 9.20 48.44
CA VAL A 213 12.49 7.92 48.50
C VAL A 213 13.73 7.97 47.63
N GLU A 214 14.58 6.96 47.80
CA GLU A 214 15.71 6.73 46.91
C GLU A 214 15.20 6.55 45.48
N GLY A 215 15.72 7.33 44.53
CA GLY A 215 15.36 7.16 43.12
C GLY A 215 16.08 5.98 42.50
N SER A 216 15.58 5.57 41.34
CA SER A 216 15.95 4.27 40.75
C SER A 216 17.36 4.23 40.16
N ALA A 217 18.08 5.37 40.14
CA ALA A 217 19.31 5.62 39.38
C ALA A 217 19.08 5.46 37.86
N PHE A 218 19.60 6.39 37.06
CA PHE A 218 19.57 6.22 35.60
C PHE A 218 20.47 5.04 35.21
N VAL A 219 19.87 3.98 34.66
CA VAL A 219 20.60 2.83 34.12
C VAL A 219 20.58 2.93 32.59
N PRO A 220 21.70 3.25 31.94
CA PRO A 220 21.79 3.15 30.49
C PRO A 220 21.52 1.71 30.05
N ASN A 221 20.56 1.52 29.14
CA ASN A 221 20.11 0.24 28.58
C ASN A 221 19.13 -0.58 29.41
N GLU A 222 18.33 0.03 30.30
CA GLU A 222 17.11 -0.66 30.75
C GLU A 222 16.19 -0.91 29.55
N THR A 223 15.68 -2.13 29.46
CA THR A 223 14.65 -2.50 28.49
C THR A 223 13.29 -2.42 29.17
N ILE A 224 12.25 -2.09 28.42
CA ILE A 224 10.86 -2.07 28.88
C ILE A 224 10.09 -3.21 28.23
N SER A 225 9.18 -3.85 28.98
CA SER A 225 8.20 -4.73 28.35
C SER A 225 7.28 -3.90 27.45
N PRO A 226 6.93 -4.35 26.23
CA PRO A 226 5.92 -3.67 25.44
C PRO A 226 4.63 -3.47 26.25
N VAL A 227 4.01 -2.33 26.03
CA VAL A 227 2.71 -1.96 26.60
C VAL A 227 1.75 -1.56 25.47
N GLY A 228 0.47 -1.62 25.79
CA GLY A 228 -0.63 -1.18 24.92
C GLY A 228 -1.32 0.08 25.44
N ASP A 229 -2.34 0.53 24.73
CA ASP A 229 -3.20 1.67 25.07
C ASP A 229 -4.63 1.40 24.55
N ASP A 230 -5.63 1.59 25.39
CA ASP A 230 -7.05 1.52 25.01
C ASP A 230 -7.62 2.88 24.60
N PHE A 231 -6.82 3.95 24.71
CA PHE A 231 -7.18 5.32 24.35
C PHE A 231 -8.36 5.94 25.14
N GLU A 232 -8.85 5.26 26.18
CA GLU A 232 -9.89 5.76 27.10
C GLU A 232 -9.30 6.72 28.13
N GLY A 233 -8.07 6.42 28.55
CA GLY A 233 -7.24 7.25 29.39
C GLY A 233 -6.66 8.44 28.63
N SER A 234 -5.50 8.93 29.08
CA SER A 234 -4.87 10.06 28.41
C SER A 234 -3.67 9.65 27.61
N VAL A 235 -3.77 9.97 26.34
CA VAL A 235 -2.89 9.56 25.29
C VAL A 235 -1.92 10.70 25.05
N ASN A 236 -0.61 10.45 25.19
CA ASN A 236 0.36 11.46 24.81
C ASN A 236 0.53 11.45 23.28
N ILE A 237 0.04 12.49 22.63
CA ILE A 237 0.29 12.76 21.21
C ILE A 237 1.39 13.81 21.10
N ASP A 238 2.61 13.36 20.83
CA ASP A 238 3.81 14.19 20.76
C ASP A 238 3.92 14.91 19.40
N ALA A 239 3.18 16.01 19.22
CA ALA A 239 3.32 16.87 18.05
C ALA A 239 4.55 17.82 18.11
N ASN A 240 5.16 17.98 19.28
CA ASN A 240 6.11 19.07 19.58
C ASN A 240 7.50 18.60 20.06
N ASN A 241 7.83 17.30 19.92
CA ASN A 241 9.02 16.65 20.49
C ASN A 241 9.09 16.71 22.04
N ASP A 242 7.94 16.62 22.72
CA ASP A 242 7.85 16.42 24.17
C ASP A 242 8.36 15.02 24.56
N THR A 243 9.35 14.96 25.44
CA THR A 243 9.96 13.72 25.94
C THR A 243 9.10 12.91 26.90
N THR A 244 7.88 13.36 27.21
CA THR A 244 6.98 12.69 28.15
C THR A 244 6.44 11.37 27.56
N TYR A 245 6.31 10.34 28.40
CA TYR A 245 5.65 9.07 28.04
C TYR A 245 4.52 8.80 29.04
N ASN A 246 3.33 8.45 28.54
CA ASN A 246 2.22 8.01 29.38
C ASN A 246 2.22 6.49 29.41
N ASN A 247 2.27 5.90 30.60
CA ASN A 247 2.39 4.45 30.77
C ASN A 247 3.56 3.81 29.98
N GLY A 248 4.63 4.56 29.70
CA GLY A 248 5.79 4.08 28.94
C GLY A 248 5.66 4.13 27.42
N ILE A 249 4.56 4.69 26.88
CA ILE A 249 4.31 4.87 25.44
C ILE A 249 3.91 6.31 25.10
N ARG A 250 4.22 6.74 23.88
CA ARG A 250 3.73 7.99 23.28
C ARG A 250 3.45 7.79 21.80
N TYR A 251 2.60 8.63 21.23
CA TYR A 251 2.24 8.59 19.82
C TYR A 251 2.76 9.82 19.09
N GLN A 252 3.64 9.61 18.12
CA GLN A 252 4.20 10.69 17.33
C GLN A 252 3.58 10.68 15.93
N PRO A 253 3.00 11.80 15.45
CA PRO A 253 2.65 11.94 14.05
C PRO A 253 3.90 11.85 13.16
N GLY A 254 3.67 11.58 11.88
CA GLY A 254 4.71 11.60 10.86
C GLY A 254 5.41 12.95 10.79
N SER A 255 6.67 12.98 10.34
CA SER A 255 7.41 14.23 10.23
C SER A 255 6.68 15.19 9.26
N PRO A 256 6.63 16.50 9.53
CA PRO A 256 6.00 17.45 8.61
C PRO A 256 6.50 17.29 7.17
N GLY A 257 5.58 17.34 6.21
CA GLY A 257 5.87 17.09 4.81
C GLY A 257 5.39 15.70 4.39
N ALA A 258 6.29 14.89 3.85
CA ALA A 258 5.91 13.70 3.09
C ALA A 258 5.44 12.50 3.94
N GLU A 259 5.57 12.58 5.26
CA GLU A 259 5.07 11.57 6.22
C GLU A 259 3.86 12.05 7.01
N ALA A 260 3.43 13.31 6.83
CA ALA A 260 2.56 13.99 7.77
C ALA A 260 1.18 13.32 7.88
N VAL A 261 0.77 13.07 9.12
CA VAL A 261 -0.55 12.59 9.51
C VAL A 261 -1.03 13.39 10.70
N GLU A 262 -2.33 13.62 10.79
CA GLU A 262 -2.95 14.24 11.96
C GLU A 262 -3.46 13.14 12.90
N LEU A 263 -3.05 13.22 14.17
CA LEU A 263 -3.45 12.29 15.22
C LEU A 263 -4.29 13.02 16.26
N THR A 264 -5.44 12.46 16.61
CA THR A 264 -6.34 12.99 17.64
C THR A 264 -7.09 11.87 18.34
N VAL A 265 -7.29 11.96 19.65
CA VAL A 265 -8.26 11.08 20.33
C VAL A 265 -9.65 11.66 20.16
N VAL A 266 -10.58 10.86 19.67
CA VAL A 266 -11.96 11.25 19.39
C VAL A 266 -12.92 10.19 19.92
N THR A 267 -14.19 10.53 20.06
CA THR A 267 -15.23 9.53 20.32
C THR A 267 -15.32 8.54 19.16
N ASP A 268 -15.46 7.25 19.48
CA ASP A 268 -15.65 6.18 18.49
C ASP A 268 -16.85 6.52 17.58
N PRO A 269 -16.69 6.46 16.25
CA PRO A 269 -17.75 6.79 15.30
C PRO A 269 -18.97 5.83 15.36
N THR A 270 -18.84 4.69 16.02
CA THR A 270 -19.85 3.64 16.16
C THR A 270 -20.35 3.44 17.59
N ASP A 271 -19.59 3.89 18.60
CA ASP A 271 -19.97 3.82 20.03
C ASP A 271 -19.64 5.13 20.78
N PRO A 272 -20.63 5.99 21.06
CA PRO A 272 -20.39 7.27 21.73
C PRO A 272 -19.80 7.17 23.15
N SER A 273 -19.77 5.99 23.77
CA SER A 273 -19.20 5.78 25.11
C SER A 273 -17.71 5.42 25.10
N ASN A 274 -17.14 5.20 23.91
CA ASN A 274 -15.78 4.76 23.67
C ASN A 274 -14.96 5.88 23.00
N LYS A 275 -13.67 5.96 23.28
CA LYS A 275 -12.69 6.85 22.66
C LYS A 275 -11.69 6.04 21.86
N VAL A 276 -11.24 6.62 20.75
CA VAL A 276 -10.35 5.95 19.80
C VAL A 276 -9.32 6.93 19.27
N LEU A 277 -8.15 6.42 18.86
CA LEU A 277 -7.16 7.23 18.17
C LEU A 277 -7.53 7.36 16.69
N LYS A 278 -7.84 8.57 16.26
CA LYS A 278 -8.04 8.91 14.85
C LYS A 278 -6.70 9.23 14.20
N TYR A 279 -6.43 8.54 13.09
CA TYR A 279 -5.36 8.75 12.13
C TYR A 279 -5.94 9.39 10.87
N ASN A 280 -5.48 10.57 10.50
CA ASN A 280 -5.95 11.28 9.31
C ASN A 280 -4.79 11.57 8.36
N ASP A 281 -4.78 10.87 7.23
CA ASP A 281 -3.84 11.04 6.14
C ASP A 281 -4.49 11.81 4.97
N THR A 282 -3.85 12.91 4.58
CA THR A 282 -4.30 13.79 3.50
C THR A 282 -3.67 13.47 2.13
N GLY A 283 -2.97 12.34 2.00
CA GLY A 283 -2.44 11.80 0.74
C GLY A 283 -0.95 12.07 0.53
N ASN A 284 -0.13 12.06 1.58
CA ASN A 284 1.32 12.14 1.42
C ASN A 284 1.92 10.75 1.12
N TYR A 285 3.09 10.74 0.46
CA TYR A 285 3.66 9.51 -0.11
C TYR A 285 4.19 8.48 0.93
N TRP A 286 4.51 8.95 2.15
CA TRP A 286 5.00 8.11 3.25
C TRP A 286 4.23 8.38 4.55
N SER A 287 2.96 8.78 4.46
CA SER A 287 2.12 9.06 5.62
C SER A 287 2.15 7.91 6.63
N GLN A 288 2.53 8.22 7.87
CA GLN A 288 2.71 7.22 8.93
C GLN A 288 2.73 7.87 10.31
N MET A 289 2.41 7.09 11.34
CA MET A 289 2.58 7.47 12.75
C MET A 289 3.55 6.54 13.46
N ARG A 290 3.99 6.90 14.67
CA ARG A 290 4.82 6.05 15.52
C ARG A 290 4.19 5.87 16.88
N ALA A 291 4.12 4.64 17.35
CA ALA A 291 4.02 4.34 18.77
C ALA A 291 5.45 4.15 19.30
N GLN A 292 5.93 5.10 20.11
CA GLN A 292 7.29 5.12 20.62
C GLN A 292 7.30 4.74 22.10
N TYR A 293 8.27 3.92 22.47
CA TYR A 293 8.45 3.46 23.84
C TYR A 293 9.56 4.26 24.53
N GLU A 294 9.43 4.41 25.85
CA GLU A 294 10.39 5.13 26.68
C GLU A 294 11.80 4.55 26.54
N ASN A 295 11.89 3.22 26.50
CA ASN A 295 13.13 2.45 26.42
C ASN A 295 13.07 1.39 25.31
N LYS A 296 14.21 0.73 25.05
CA LYS A 296 14.27 -0.43 24.16
C LYS A 296 13.33 -1.53 24.64
N LEU A 297 12.63 -2.18 23.71
CA LEU A 297 11.66 -3.22 24.00
C LEU A 297 12.34 -4.55 24.34
N ASP A 298 11.94 -5.18 25.45
CA ASP A 298 12.20 -6.60 25.70
C ASP A 298 11.14 -7.45 25.02
N LEU A 299 11.48 -8.00 23.84
CA LEU A 299 10.57 -8.79 23.00
C LEU A 299 10.67 -10.30 23.25
N LYS A 300 11.29 -10.77 24.35
CA LYS A 300 11.44 -12.21 24.63
C LYS A 300 10.11 -12.95 24.74
N THR A 301 9.14 -12.33 25.41
CA THR A 301 7.82 -12.92 25.69
C THR A 301 6.71 -12.14 25.00
N LEU A 302 6.55 -10.86 25.31
CA LEU A 302 5.54 -9.99 24.71
C LEU A 302 6.06 -9.44 23.38
N ASN A 303 5.48 -9.90 22.27
CA ASN A 303 5.93 -9.55 20.91
C ASN A 303 4.80 -9.71 19.87
N LYS A 304 3.58 -9.93 20.37
CA LYS A 304 2.38 -9.98 19.57
C LYS A 304 1.47 -8.82 19.94
N PHE A 305 1.17 -8.01 18.93
CA PHE A 305 0.41 -6.80 19.06
C PHE A 305 -0.98 -7.01 18.45
N ASN A 306 -2.02 -6.79 19.23
CA ASN A 306 -3.39 -6.77 18.72
C ASN A 306 -3.89 -5.34 18.72
N VAL A 307 -4.63 -4.96 17.69
CA VAL A 307 -5.25 -3.65 17.59
C VAL A 307 -6.57 -3.80 16.87
N ARG A 308 -7.56 -3.02 17.27
CA ARG A 308 -8.79 -2.84 16.51
C ARG A 308 -8.61 -1.68 15.56
N ALA A 309 -8.99 -1.86 14.30
CA ALA A 309 -8.95 -0.80 13.31
C ALA A 309 -10.28 -0.68 12.55
N TYR A 310 -10.71 0.55 12.32
CA TYR A 310 -11.88 0.89 11.55
C TYR A 310 -11.53 1.91 10.48
N VAL A 311 -11.96 1.65 9.24
CA VAL A 311 -11.78 2.56 8.10
C VAL A 311 -13.14 2.77 7.45
N PRO A 312 -13.74 3.96 7.52
CA PRO A 312 -14.95 4.29 6.77
C PRO A 312 -14.62 4.38 5.28
N SER A 313 -15.32 3.62 4.45
CA SER A 313 -15.10 3.63 2.99
C SER A 313 -15.31 5.01 2.36
N VAL A 314 -16.16 5.84 2.97
CA VAL A 314 -16.44 7.22 2.52
C VAL A 314 -15.33 8.23 2.81
N LEU A 315 -14.36 7.87 3.66
CA LEU A 315 -13.23 8.73 4.05
C LEU A 315 -11.87 8.17 3.56
N MET A 316 -11.89 7.35 2.52
CA MET A 316 -10.70 6.86 1.83
C MET A 316 -10.82 7.10 0.33
N ASP A 317 -9.68 7.37 -0.32
CA ASP A 317 -9.60 7.36 -1.78
C ASP A 317 -9.46 5.90 -2.25
N GLY A 318 -10.16 5.52 -3.34
CA GLY A 318 -10.30 4.12 -3.76
C GLY A 318 -9.19 3.56 -4.68
N THR A 319 -8.70 2.37 -4.30
CA THR A 319 -8.16 1.22 -5.06
C THR A 319 -7.12 1.43 -6.16
N SER A 320 -6.32 2.49 -6.18
CA SER A 320 -5.49 2.81 -7.34
C SER A 320 -4.03 3.09 -7.04
N SER A 321 -3.35 2.13 -6.40
CA SER A 321 -1.95 1.86 -6.74
C SER A 321 -1.58 0.37 -6.62
N GLY A 322 -1.65 -0.36 -7.74
CA GLY A 322 -0.66 -1.41 -8.02
C GLY A 322 -0.88 -2.85 -7.54
N SER A 323 -2.12 -3.36 -7.51
CA SER A 323 -2.51 -4.79 -7.31
C SER A 323 -2.95 -5.24 -5.90
N THR A 324 -3.29 -4.33 -4.99
CA THR A 324 -3.77 -4.69 -3.63
C THR A 324 -5.16 -4.15 -3.34
N ASP A 325 -5.99 -4.96 -2.67
CA ASP A 325 -7.30 -4.57 -2.16
C ASP A 325 -7.10 -3.73 -0.87
N TYR A 326 -7.34 -2.42 -0.94
CA TYR A 326 -7.38 -1.52 0.21
C TYR A 326 -8.79 -1.50 0.85
N PRO A 327 -8.93 -1.24 2.17
CA PRO A 327 -7.93 -0.70 3.10
C PRO A 327 -7.03 -1.75 3.77
N SER A 328 -5.89 -1.31 4.29
CA SER A 328 -4.94 -2.18 4.97
C SER A 328 -4.14 -1.48 6.07
N LEU A 329 -3.54 -2.25 6.98
CA LEU A 329 -2.76 -1.75 8.12
C LEU A 329 -1.41 -2.46 8.22
N SER A 330 -0.35 -1.68 8.42
CA SER A 330 1.03 -2.18 8.55
C SER A 330 1.62 -1.78 9.89
N PHE A 331 2.27 -2.74 10.56
CA PHE A 331 3.09 -2.50 11.75
C PHE A 331 4.55 -2.79 11.43
N ARG A 332 5.45 -1.88 11.80
CA ARG A 332 6.89 -2.02 11.56
C ARG A 332 7.70 -1.71 12.81
N LEU A 333 8.42 -2.70 13.35
CA LEU A 333 9.37 -2.47 14.43
C LEU A 333 10.63 -1.78 13.88
N GLN A 334 11.07 -0.73 14.56
CA GLN A 334 12.25 0.05 14.19
C GLN A 334 13.11 0.42 15.41
N ASN A 335 14.40 0.58 15.15
CA ASN A 335 15.38 1.19 16.03
C ASN A 335 15.53 2.67 15.67
N ARG A 336 15.01 3.57 16.51
CA ARG A 336 15.04 5.02 16.26
C ARG A 336 16.43 5.66 16.42
N ASP A 337 17.40 4.96 17.01
CA ASP A 337 18.77 5.47 17.18
C ASP A 337 19.56 5.48 15.87
N LEU A 338 19.09 4.74 14.85
CA LEU A 338 19.69 4.75 13.54
C LEU A 338 19.33 6.05 12.82
N SER A 339 20.32 6.65 12.12
CA SER A 339 20.07 7.79 11.22
C SER A 339 19.02 7.50 10.13
N ALA A 340 18.79 6.22 9.83
CA ALA A 340 17.77 5.70 8.93
C ALA A 340 17.07 4.52 9.61
N PRO A 341 16.07 4.76 10.48
CA PRO A 341 15.41 3.72 11.29
C PRO A 341 14.81 2.58 10.47
N TYR A 342 14.34 2.87 9.25
CA TYR A 342 13.77 1.90 8.32
C TYR A 342 14.72 0.77 7.91
N ASN A 343 16.03 0.93 8.08
CA ASN A 343 17.00 -0.14 7.82
C ASN A 343 16.92 -1.30 8.84
N SER A 344 16.20 -1.11 9.94
CA SER A 344 15.95 -2.13 10.96
C SER A 344 14.56 -2.77 10.86
N ASP A 345 13.77 -2.45 9.82
CA ASP A 345 12.37 -2.86 9.72
C ASP A 345 12.15 -4.38 9.86
N LYS A 346 11.37 -4.75 10.87
CA LYS A 346 10.56 -5.97 10.84
C LYS A 346 9.13 -5.54 10.56
N ARG A 347 8.54 -5.99 9.45
CA ARG A 347 7.25 -5.49 8.96
C ARG A 347 6.22 -6.60 8.83
N ILE A 348 5.00 -6.35 9.30
CA ILE A 348 3.84 -7.21 9.09
C ILE A 348 2.71 -6.36 8.51
N HIS A 349 2.05 -6.88 7.49
CA HIS A 349 0.97 -6.23 6.78
C HIS A 349 -0.32 -7.05 6.89
N LYS A 350 -1.47 -6.39 7.06
CA LYS A 350 -2.78 -7.02 7.19
C LYS A 350 -3.83 -6.22 6.43
N GLU A 351 -4.65 -6.93 5.66
CA GLU A 351 -5.82 -6.37 4.98
C GLU A 351 -6.95 -6.09 5.98
N LEU A 352 -7.76 -5.09 5.67
CA LEU A 352 -8.92 -4.67 6.45
C LEU A 352 -10.17 -4.73 5.59
N VAL A 353 -11.31 -4.98 6.22
CA VAL A 353 -12.60 -4.74 5.58
C VAL A 353 -13.12 -3.37 6.03
N ALA A 354 -13.42 -2.49 5.05
CA ALA A 354 -13.99 -1.18 5.32
C ALA A 354 -15.39 -1.27 5.98
N ASP A 355 -15.80 -0.18 6.63
CA ASP A 355 -17.11 -0.02 7.27
C ASP A 355 -17.42 -1.06 8.38
N GLN A 356 -16.40 -1.66 8.97
CA GLN A 356 -16.51 -2.45 10.20
C GLN A 356 -15.22 -2.45 11.02
N TRP A 357 -15.34 -2.68 12.33
CA TRP A 357 -14.18 -2.87 13.20
C TRP A 357 -13.51 -4.21 12.88
N ASN A 358 -12.22 -4.17 12.60
CA ASN A 358 -11.36 -5.33 12.37
C ASN A 358 -10.49 -5.52 13.61
N THR A 359 -10.45 -6.73 14.19
CA THR A 359 -9.44 -7.08 15.20
C THR A 359 -8.26 -7.74 14.50
N ILE A 360 -7.10 -7.08 14.51
CA ILE A 360 -5.94 -7.49 13.73
C ILE A 360 -4.81 -7.89 14.67
N GLU A 361 -4.15 -8.99 14.34
CA GLU A 361 -3.00 -9.52 15.07
C GLU A 361 -1.71 -9.36 14.27
N PHE A 362 -0.71 -8.73 14.87
CA PHE A 362 0.65 -8.60 14.38
C PHE A 362 1.60 -9.42 15.28
N ASP A 363 1.75 -10.70 14.96
CA ASP A 363 2.58 -11.65 15.71
C ASP A 363 4.02 -11.67 15.18
N PHE A 364 4.88 -10.82 15.74
CA PHE A 364 6.26 -10.71 15.27
C PHE A 364 7.09 -11.95 15.57
N LYS A 365 6.86 -12.65 16.69
CA LYS A 365 7.57 -13.89 16.99
C LYS A 365 7.19 -14.99 16.01
N ARG A 366 5.90 -15.09 15.64
CA ARG A 366 5.46 -16.01 14.58
C ARG A 366 6.19 -15.76 13.27
N GLU A 367 6.38 -14.50 12.87
CA GLU A 367 6.98 -14.17 11.56
C GLU A 367 8.52 -14.18 11.54
N PHE A 368 9.16 -13.76 12.64
CA PHE A 368 10.60 -13.49 12.70
C PHE A 368 11.39 -14.38 13.69
N GLY A 369 10.70 -15.16 14.53
CA GLY A 369 11.31 -16.16 15.41
C GLY A 369 12.39 -15.63 16.36
N ASP A 370 13.42 -16.46 16.58
CA ASP A 370 14.50 -16.20 17.56
C ASP A 370 15.33 -14.95 17.24
N GLU A 371 15.39 -14.53 15.97
CA GLU A 371 16.08 -13.28 15.58
C GLU A 371 15.45 -12.07 16.30
N LEU A 372 14.12 -12.06 16.39
CA LEU A 372 13.38 -11.01 17.08
C LEU A 372 13.54 -11.13 18.59
N THR A 373 13.27 -12.30 19.16
CA THR A 373 13.20 -12.48 20.62
C THR A 373 14.57 -12.33 21.31
N ASN A 374 15.66 -12.42 20.55
CA ASN A 374 17.02 -12.15 21.03
C ASN A 374 17.48 -10.70 20.81
N SER A 375 16.68 -9.88 20.12
CA SER A 375 17.00 -8.46 19.86
C SER A 375 16.56 -7.56 21.01
N ILE A 376 17.33 -6.49 21.22
CA ILE A 376 17.07 -5.40 22.17
C ILE A 376 17.19 -4.01 21.51
N GLU A 377 17.06 -3.94 20.19
CA GLU A 377 17.38 -2.72 19.42
C GLU A 377 16.15 -1.86 19.12
N TYR A 378 14.94 -2.43 19.21
CA TYR A 378 13.70 -1.76 18.81
C TYR A 378 13.10 -0.94 19.95
N ASP A 379 12.57 0.24 19.65
CA ASP A 379 11.89 1.14 20.60
C ASP A 379 10.71 1.88 19.97
N GLN A 380 10.36 1.57 18.74
CA GLN A 380 9.17 2.13 18.11
C GLN A 380 8.48 1.14 17.18
N ILE A 381 7.18 1.32 17.06
CA ILE A 381 6.33 0.70 16.04
C ILE A 381 5.86 1.81 15.11
N VAL A 382 6.25 1.74 13.84
CA VAL A 382 5.67 2.58 12.80
C VAL A 382 4.36 1.94 12.33
N ILE A 383 3.28 2.70 12.42
CA ILE A 383 1.93 2.27 12.05
C ILE A 383 1.50 3.07 10.83
N GLN A 384 1.00 2.39 9.81
CA GLN A 384 0.65 2.99 8.53
C GLN A 384 -0.56 2.29 7.92
N PHE A 385 -1.55 3.09 7.51
CA PHE A 385 -2.63 2.63 6.64
C PHE A 385 -2.17 2.65 5.17
N ASN A 386 -2.67 1.70 4.37
CA ASN A 386 -2.48 1.61 2.92
C ASN A 386 -1.03 1.41 2.40
N MET A 387 -0.13 0.80 3.19
CA MET A 387 1.27 0.48 2.82
C MET A 387 2.15 1.71 2.48
N GLU A 388 3.46 1.49 2.25
CA GLU A 388 4.38 2.54 1.79
C GLU A 388 4.23 2.80 0.28
N GLY A 389 4.45 4.05 -0.15
CA GLY A 389 4.48 4.40 -1.57
C GLY A 389 3.12 4.62 -2.21
N ASN A 390 2.07 4.74 -1.40
CA ASN A 390 0.75 5.19 -1.81
C ASN A 390 0.59 6.69 -1.46
N SER A 391 -0.28 7.40 -2.18
CA SER A 391 -0.64 8.80 -1.90
C SER A 391 -2.15 8.96 -1.73
N GLU A 392 -2.82 7.86 -1.39
CA GLU A 392 -4.26 7.80 -1.21
C GLU A 392 -4.60 8.37 0.17
N LYS A 393 -5.69 9.13 0.23
CA LYS A 393 -6.18 9.64 1.50
C LYS A 393 -6.83 8.51 2.28
N VAL A 394 -6.65 8.52 3.59
CA VAL A 394 -7.34 7.59 4.48
C VAL A 394 -7.53 8.20 5.86
N VAL A 395 -8.76 8.11 6.35
CA VAL A 395 -9.06 8.31 7.76
C VAL A 395 -9.26 6.93 8.39
N GLY A 396 -8.35 6.57 9.29
CA GLY A 396 -8.41 5.34 10.08
C GLY A 396 -8.63 5.64 11.55
N TYR A 397 -9.24 4.69 12.27
CA TYR A 397 -9.41 4.73 13.71
C TYR A 397 -8.75 3.49 14.31
N LEU A 398 -7.97 3.67 15.36
CA LEU A 398 -7.30 2.60 16.11
C LEU A 398 -7.83 2.56 17.54
N ASP A 399 -8.04 1.36 18.04
CA ASP A 399 -8.58 1.09 19.37
C ASP A 399 -7.99 -0.20 19.96
N ASP A 400 -8.13 -0.41 21.27
CA ASP A 400 -7.75 -1.64 21.99
C ASP A 400 -6.34 -2.14 21.62
N PHE A 401 -5.34 -1.24 21.61
CA PHE A 401 -3.97 -1.61 21.31
C PHE A 401 -3.42 -2.42 22.48
N THR A 402 -3.21 -3.73 22.29
CA THR A 402 -2.84 -4.66 23.36
C THR A 402 -1.65 -5.52 22.96
N VAL A 403 -0.94 -6.02 23.98
CA VAL A 403 0.26 -6.84 23.84
C VAL A 403 0.05 -8.21 24.47
N SER A 404 0.59 -9.24 23.85
CA SER A 404 0.46 -10.61 24.31
C SER A 404 1.68 -11.45 23.92
N GLU A 405 1.76 -12.67 24.44
CA GLU A 405 2.79 -13.62 24.04
C GLU A 405 2.59 -14.05 22.59
N GLY A 406 3.66 -13.98 21.79
CA GLY A 406 3.63 -14.44 20.41
C GLY A 406 3.63 -15.95 20.27
N SER A 407 3.03 -16.39 19.18
CA SER A 407 2.83 -17.79 18.85
C SER A 407 4.16 -18.46 18.50
N THR A 408 4.10 -19.77 18.24
CA THR A 408 5.26 -20.50 17.72
C THR A 408 5.71 -19.89 16.38
N PRO A 409 7.01 -19.62 16.19
CA PRO A 409 7.56 -19.18 14.92
C PRO A 409 7.11 -20.09 13.78
N LEU A 410 6.78 -19.50 12.64
CA LEU A 410 6.60 -20.26 11.40
C LEU A 410 7.92 -20.99 11.10
N PRO A 411 7.87 -22.32 10.89
CA PRO A 411 8.99 -23.03 10.31
C PRO A 411 9.56 -22.25 9.11
N SER A 412 10.87 -22.12 9.07
CA SER A 412 11.58 -21.49 7.96
C SER A 412 12.06 -22.50 6.92
N ALA A 413 11.84 -23.79 7.16
CA ALA A 413 12.21 -24.92 6.31
C ALA A 413 11.26 -26.11 6.57
N PRO A 414 11.13 -27.04 5.61
CA PRO A 414 10.35 -28.26 5.79
C PRO A 414 10.92 -29.12 6.92
N SER A 415 10.02 -29.71 7.74
CA SER A 415 10.38 -30.65 8.82
C SER A 415 10.36 -32.12 8.39
N ASP A 416 9.91 -32.38 7.17
CA ASP A 416 9.79 -33.69 6.54
C ASP A 416 10.36 -33.67 5.11
N GLN A 417 10.58 -34.86 4.56
CA GLN A 417 11.07 -35.02 3.19
C GLN A 417 9.95 -34.73 2.19
N ALA A 418 10.30 -34.17 1.03
CA ALA A 418 9.39 -34.03 -0.09
C ALA A 418 8.72 -35.37 -0.46
N PRO A 419 7.45 -35.35 -0.91
CA PRO A 419 6.76 -36.56 -1.36
C PRO A 419 7.57 -37.34 -2.39
N ASN A 420 7.58 -38.67 -2.31
CA ASN A 420 8.21 -39.50 -3.35
C ASN A 420 7.26 -39.61 -4.56
N PRO A 421 7.65 -39.18 -5.76
CA PRO A 421 6.77 -39.22 -6.93
C PRO A 421 6.41 -40.65 -7.40
N GLY A 422 7.25 -41.64 -7.08
CA GLY A 422 6.99 -43.07 -7.35
C GLY A 422 7.08 -43.49 -8.82
N TYR A 423 7.67 -42.68 -9.71
CA TYR A 423 7.82 -42.99 -11.13
C TYR A 423 8.90 -44.05 -11.39
N SER A 424 8.87 -44.70 -12.57
CA SER A 424 9.98 -45.54 -13.02
C SER A 424 11.16 -44.70 -13.51
N ASN A 425 12.40 -45.14 -13.25
CA ASN A 425 13.62 -44.52 -13.80
C ASN A 425 13.62 -44.40 -15.34
N THR A 426 12.85 -45.24 -16.05
CA THR A 426 12.76 -45.21 -17.52
C THR A 426 11.75 -44.21 -18.07
N GLU A 427 10.92 -43.64 -17.21
CA GLU A 427 9.81 -42.76 -17.57
C GLU A 427 10.06 -41.30 -17.17
N VAL A 428 11.20 -41.01 -16.55
CA VAL A 428 11.55 -39.68 -16.07
C VAL A 428 12.84 -39.16 -16.70
N LEU A 429 12.93 -37.85 -16.81
CA LEU A 429 14.17 -37.11 -17.00
C LEU A 429 14.41 -36.27 -15.73
N PRO A 430 15.27 -36.72 -14.81
CA PRO A 430 15.52 -36.01 -13.57
C PRO A 430 16.36 -34.76 -13.83
N ILE A 431 15.82 -33.59 -13.44
CA ILE A 431 16.59 -32.35 -13.39
C ILE A 431 17.16 -32.23 -11.98
N TRP A 432 16.36 -31.90 -10.97
CA TRP A 432 16.81 -31.76 -9.58
C TRP A 432 16.11 -32.77 -8.67
N THR A 433 16.81 -33.84 -8.28
CA THR A 433 16.31 -34.86 -7.33
C THR A 433 17.43 -35.80 -6.91
N GLY A 434 17.37 -36.30 -5.66
CA GLY A 434 18.24 -37.37 -5.17
C GLY A 434 17.70 -38.78 -5.43
N LEU A 435 16.49 -38.93 -5.97
CA LEU A 435 15.77 -40.21 -6.02
C LEU A 435 16.08 -41.06 -7.27
N TYR A 436 16.49 -40.44 -8.38
CA TYR A 436 16.63 -41.10 -9.69
C TYR A 436 18.08 -41.06 -10.19
N GLN A 437 18.48 -42.09 -10.95
CA GLN A 437 19.84 -42.18 -11.50
C GLN A 437 20.00 -41.32 -12.77
N ASN A 438 21.23 -40.88 -13.06
CA ASN A 438 21.60 -40.12 -14.29
C ASN A 438 20.88 -38.77 -14.46
N GLY A 439 20.48 -38.12 -13.36
CA GLY A 439 20.01 -36.74 -13.39
C GLY A 439 21.13 -35.75 -13.70
N TYR A 440 20.75 -34.53 -14.10
CA TYR A 440 21.72 -33.47 -14.28
C TYR A 440 22.41 -33.15 -12.94
N ALA A 441 23.74 -33.27 -12.92
CA ALA A 441 24.53 -32.93 -11.73
C ALA A 441 24.49 -31.41 -11.48
N PHE A 442 23.89 -31.00 -10.37
CA PHE A 442 23.81 -29.61 -9.94
C PHE A 442 24.58 -29.41 -8.65
N ASP A 443 25.89 -29.23 -8.79
CA ASP A 443 26.82 -29.18 -7.68
C ASP A 443 27.29 -27.76 -7.34
N VAL A 444 27.09 -26.79 -8.25
CA VAL A 444 27.51 -25.39 -8.07
C VAL A 444 26.31 -24.42 -8.15
N PHE A 445 26.08 -23.70 -7.06
CA PHE A 445 25.00 -22.70 -6.91
C PHE A 445 25.52 -21.25 -6.92
N THR A 446 26.83 -21.06 -7.03
CA THR A 446 27.43 -19.73 -7.12
C THR A 446 26.98 -19.04 -8.40
N LYS A 447 26.43 -17.83 -8.24
CA LYS A 447 25.88 -17.03 -9.35
C LYS A 447 26.88 -16.87 -10.50
N GLY A 448 26.46 -17.23 -11.71
CA GLY A 448 27.23 -17.18 -12.95
C GLY A 448 28.26 -18.29 -13.13
N THR A 449 28.42 -19.21 -12.17
CA THR A 449 29.43 -20.27 -12.22
C THR A 449 28.81 -21.58 -12.71
N PRO A 450 29.38 -22.22 -13.75
CA PRO A 450 28.93 -23.53 -14.21
C PRO A 450 29.18 -24.64 -13.18
N SER A 451 28.24 -25.59 -13.12
CA SER A 451 28.37 -26.90 -12.47
C SER A 451 29.31 -27.82 -13.26
N THR A 452 29.67 -28.98 -12.70
CA THR A 452 30.61 -29.92 -13.33
C THR A 452 30.13 -30.45 -14.69
N ASN A 453 28.82 -30.44 -14.95
CA ASN A 453 28.22 -30.79 -16.25
C ASN A 453 28.11 -29.60 -17.23
N GLY A 454 28.56 -28.40 -16.85
CA GLY A 454 28.51 -27.19 -17.66
C GLY A 454 27.23 -26.36 -17.51
N ASN A 455 26.18 -26.88 -16.86
CA ASN A 455 24.95 -26.13 -16.61
C ASN A 455 25.16 -25.04 -15.54
N ILE A 456 24.42 -23.94 -15.61
CA ILE A 456 24.48 -22.84 -14.63
C ILE A 456 23.16 -22.77 -13.89
N PHE A 457 23.16 -23.10 -12.59
CA PHE A 457 21.92 -23.16 -11.81
C PHE A 457 21.47 -21.82 -11.23
N ASN A 458 22.43 -20.92 -10.99
CA ASN A 458 22.14 -19.55 -10.66
C ASN A 458 22.76 -18.67 -11.75
N ALA A 459 21.98 -18.31 -12.76
CA ALA A 459 22.46 -17.54 -13.91
C ALA A 459 23.08 -16.21 -13.50
N SER A 460 24.04 -15.71 -14.30
CA SER A 460 24.73 -14.43 -14.02
C SER A 460 23.77 -13.24 -13.97
N TRP A 461 22.63 -13.35 -14.65
CA TRP A 461 21.59 -12.33 -14.70
C TRP A 461 20.55 -12.43 -13.58
N SER A 462 20.50 -13.50 -12.77
CA SER A 462 19.50 -13.66 -11.69
C SER A 462 19.44 -12.45 -10.75
N GLY A 463 18.25 -11.96 -10.41
CA GLY A 463 18.04 -10.85 -9.49
C GLY A 463 18.10 -11.22 -8.01
N SER A 464 17.87 -12.49 -7.66
CA SER A 464 17.87 -12.99 -6.27
C SER A 464 18.82 -14.17 -6.05
N SER A 465 19.01 -14.55 -4.78
CA SER A 465 19.83 -15.71 -4.41
C SER A 465 19.07 -17.03 -4.65
N LEU A 466 19.81 -18.01 -5.17
CA LEU A 466 19.45 -19.41 -5.21
C LEU A 466 20.56 -20.16 -4.49
N GLU A 467 20.18 -20.93 -3.47
CA GLU A 467 21.11 -21.66 -2.61
C GLU A 467 20.76 -23.14 -2.58
N LYS A 468 21.75 -23.96 -2.24
CA LYS A 468 21.51 -25.36 -1.91
C LYS A 468 21.27 -25.49 -0.42
N TYR A 469 20.21 -26.19 -0.04
CA TYR A 469 19.88 -26.47 1.35
C TYR A 469 19.84 -27.97 1.61
N SER A 470 20.53 -28.43 2.66
CA SER A 470 20.46 -29.82 3.10
C SER A 470 19.20 -30.05 3.93
N GLY A 471 18.19 -30.66 3.31
CA GLY A 471 16.94 -31.04 3.95
C GLY A 471 17.04 -32.39 4.67
N ILE A 472 15.88 -32.95 5.04
CA ILE A 472 15.81 -34.25 5.72
C ILE A 472 16.04 -35.37 4.69
N ASN A 473 17.25 -35.93 4.68
CA ASN A 473 17.69 -37.00 3.76
C ASN A 473 17.61 -36.64 2.26
N GLU A 474 17.61 -35.35 1.93
CA GLU A 474 17.61 -34.86 0.55
C GLU A 474 18.29 -33.48 0.46
N GLU A 475 18.56 -33.04 -0.77
CA GLU A 475 19.06 -31.70 -1.06
C GLU A 475 17.97 -30.91 -1.78
N LEU A 476 17.76 -29.66 -1.35
CA LEU A 476 16.71 -28.77 -1.84
C LEU A 476 17.31 -27.54 -2.52
N MET A 477 16.65 -27.06 -3.56
CA MET A 477 16.88 -25.69 -4.05
C MET A 477 16.14 -24.73 -3.12
N LYS A 478 16.84 -23.77 -2.52
CA LYS A 478 16.27 -22.75 -1.64
C LYS A 478 16.27 -21.40 -2.33
N PHE A 479 15.10 -20.79 -2.38
CA PHE A 479 14.89 -19.44 -2.88
C PHE A 479 14.61 -18.51 -1.69
N THR A 480 15.08 -17.27 -1.74
CA THR A 480 14.83 -16.26 -0.71
C THR A 480 14.58 -14.91 -1.37
N ASN A 481 13.45 -14.28 -1.05
CA ASN A 481 12.97 -13.03 -1.61
C ASN A 481 13.15 -13.00 -3.14
N LEU A 482 12.49 -13.96 -3.81
CA LEU A 482 12.58 -14.12 -5.25
C LEU A 482 12.19 -12.80 -5.94
N SER A 483 13.03 -12.34 -6.86
CA SER A 483 12.71 -11.36 -7.89
C SER A 483 12.67 -12.09 -9.22
N TYR A 484 13.83 -12.60 -9.63
CA TYR A 484 13.94 -13.58 -10.70
C TYR A 484 15.23 -14.40 -10.59
N VAL A 485 15.19 -15.67 -10.96
CA VAL A 485 16.32 -16.61 -10.95
C VAL A 485 16.31 -17.43 -12.22
N GLY A 486 17.46 -17.50 -12.90
CA GLY A 486 17.65 -18.31 -14.10
C GLY A 486 18.45 -19.58 -13.86
N ASN A 487 18.08 -20.65 -14.54
CA ASN A 487 18.85 -21.88 -14.68
C ASN A 487 19.11 -22.09 -16.17
N GLU A 488 20.36 -22.32 -16.58
CA GLU A 488 20.78 -22.43 -17.97
C GLU A 488 21.43 -23.79 -18.25
N PHE A 489 21.02 -24.43 -19.34
CA PHE A 489 21.52 -25.73 -19.76
C PHE A 489 22.60 -25.57 -20.84
N ALA A 490 23.74 -26.24 -20.65
CA ALA A 490 24.80 -26.29 -21.63
C ALA A 490 24.46 -27.25 -22.77
N SER A 491 24.96 -26.97 -23.97
CA SER A 491 24.77 -27.85 -25.13
C SER A 491 25.39 -29.24 -24.88
N PRO A 492 24.70 -30.34 -25.25
CA PRO A 492 23.43 -30.36 -25.96
C PRO A 492 22.25 -29.97 -25.05
N PHE A 493 21.37 -29.11 -25.58
CA PHE A 493 20.17 -28.66 -24.89
C PHE A 493 19.22 -29.82 -24.60
N ILE A 494 18.28 -29.59 -23.68
CA ILE A 494 17.42 -30.66 -23.16
C ILE A 494 16.32 -31.00 -24.17
N ASP A 495 16.26 -32.26 -24.58
CA ASP A 495 15.16 -32.81 -25.36
C ASP A 495 14.09 -33.40 -24.44
N ILE A 496 12.94 -32.72 -24.39
CA ILE A 496 11.76 -33.12 -23.63
C ILE A 496 10.62 -33.62 -24.53
N SER A 497 10.85 -33.83 -25.83
CA SER A 497 9.81 -34.17 -26.82
C SER A 497 9.06 -35.47 -26.53
N THR A 498 9.62 -36.36 -25.71
CA THR A 498 9.00 -37.65 -25.35
C THR A 498 8.31 -37.65 -23.98
N TYR A 499 8.25 -36.51 -23.29
CA TYR A 499 7.67 -36.35 -21.96
C TYR A 499 6.39 -35.50 -22.03
N ASP A 500 5.54 -35.63 -21.01
CA ASP A 500 4.20 -35.03 -21.01
C ASP A 500 4.04 -33.94 -19.94
N PHE A 501 4.77 -34.07 -18.83
CA PHE A 501 4.66 -33.18 -17.68
C PHE A 501 6.01 -32.79 -17.09
N ILE A 502 6.01 -31.65 -16.42
CA ILE A 502 6.98 -31.26 -15.40
C ILE A 502 6.37 -31.61 -14.04
N HIS A 503 7.11 -32.35 -13.22
CA HIS A 503 6.81 -32.58 -11.82
C HIS A 503 7.78 -31.77 -10.97
N MET A 504 7.30 -31.19 -9.88
CA MET A 504 8.14 -30.62 -8.82
C MET A 504 7.38 -30.60 -7.50
N ASP A 505 8.09 -30.74 -6.39
CA ASP A 505 7.54 -30.55 -5.05
C ASP A 505 8.06 -29.24 -4.48
N ILE A 506 7.15 -28.37 -4.06
CA ILE A 506 7.48 -27.04 -3.53
C ILE A 506 6.98 -26.93 -2.09
N TRP A 507 7.90 -26.77 -1.14
CA TRP A 507 7.55 -26.33 0.20
C TRP A 507 7.67 -24.81 0.28
N ALA A 508 6.62 -24.11 0.71
CA ALA A 508 6.64 -22.65 0.83
C ALA A 508 6.46 -22.22 2.28
N LYS A 509 7.12 -21.14 2.70
CA LYS A 509 6.94 -20.58 4.05
C LYS A 509 5.57 -19.90 4.17
N GLU A 510 5.17 -19.14 3.16
CA GLU A 510 3.87 -18.47 3.07
C GLU A 510 3.05 -18.98 1.88
N ASP A 511 1.74 -18.74 1.90
CA ASP A 511 0.91 -18.88 0.70
C ASP A 511 1.40 -17.88 -0.37
N GLY A 512 1.23 -18.20 -1.65
CA GLY A 512 1.51 -17.24 -2.71
C GLY A 512 1.66 -17.85 -4.09
N PHE A 513 2.20 -17.03 -5.00
CA PHE A 513 2.34 -17.37 -6.41
C PHE A 513 3.79 -17.27 -6.89
N ILE A 514 4.19 -18.20 -7.75
CA ILE A 514 5.51 -18.28 -8.38
C ILE A 514 5.33 -18.41 -9.89
N GLN A 515 5.98 -17.54 -10.67
CA GLN A 515 5.98 -17.68 -12.13
C GLN A 515 7.13 -18.59 -12.55
N PHE A 516 6.80 -19.71 -13.21
CA PHE A 516 7.75 -20.65 -13.75
C PHE A 516 7.76 -20.60 -15.28
N PHE A 517 8.94 -20.44 -15.84
CA PHE A 517 9.17 -20.29 -17.27
C PHE A 517 9.98 -21.47 -17.82
N LEU A 518 9.55 -21.96 -18.96
CA LEU A 518 10.23 -23.00 -19.74
C LEU A 518 10.69 -22.39 -21.06
N LEU A 519 12.00 -22.26 -21.26
CA LEU A 519 12.56 -21.42 -22.32
C LEU A 519 13.40 -22.22 -23.32
N ASP A 520 13.20 -21.90 -24.59
CA ASP A 520 13.99 -22.32 -25.74
C ASP A 520 14.59 -21.06 -26.44
N GLU A 521 15.05 -21.17 -27.67
CA GLU A 521 15.55 -20.03 -28.46
C GLU A 521 14.45 -19.14 -29.08
N ILE A 522 13.20 -19.58 -29.05
CA ILE A 522 12.08 -18.94 -29.74
C ILE A 522 11.42 -17.94 -28.79
N GLN A 523 11.07 -16.76 -29.30
CA GLN A 523 10.32 -15.75 -28.56
C GLN A 523 8.82 -15.80 -28.94
N PRO A 524 7.89 -15.40 -28.06
CA PRO A 524 8.09 -14.93 -26.68
C PRO A 524 8.42 -16.05 -25.67
N GLU A 525 8.78 -15.68 -24.43
CA GLU A 525 9.01 -16.63 -23.33
C GLU A 525 7.72 -17.38 -22.92
N SER A 526 7.78 -18.70 -22.74
CA SER A 526 6.63 -19.50 -22.28
C SER A 526 6.60 -19.64 -20.75
N LYS A 527 5.46 -19.39 -20.11
CA LYS A 527 5.33 -19.40 -18.63
C LYS A 527 4.05 -20.03 -18.08
N LYS A 528 4.09 -20.38 -16.79
CA LYS A 528 2.96 -20.76 -15.94
C LYS A 528 3.05 -20.11 -14.58
N ILE A 529 1.89 -19.87 -13.96
CA ILE A 529 1.78 -19.42 -12.57
C ILE A 529 1.51 -20.65 -11.71
N ILE A 530 2.29 -20.80 -10.65
CA ILE A 530 2.17 -21.87 -9.66
C ILE A 530 1.64 -21.22 -8.38
N GLU A 531 0.50 -21.70 -7.91
CA GLU A 531 -0.03 -21.37 -6.58
C GLU A 531 0.51 -22.38 -5.56
N VAL A 532 0.93 -21.88 -4.40
CA VAL A 532 1.43 -22.70 -3.29
C VAL A 532 0.74 -22.32 -2.00
N ASN A 533 0.46 -23.33 -1.19
CA ASN A 533 0.04 -23.16 0.19
C ASN A 533 1.30 -23.22 1.09
N GLY A 534 1.40 -22.29 2.02
CA GLY A 534 2.47 -22.18 2.99
C GLY A 534 2.45 -23.32 4.00
N GLN A 535 3.60 -23.53 4.63
CA GLN A 535 3.84 -24.50 5.70
C GLN A 535 3.61 -25.96 5.31
N GLN A 536 3.59 -26.28 4.02
CA GLN A 536 3.41 -27.66 3.52
C GLN A 536 4.08 -27.87 2.16
N TRP A 537 4.27 -29.15 1.80
CA TRP A 537 4.68 -29.55 0.46
C TRP A 537 3.52 -29.48 -0.53
N ASN A 538 3.75 -28.81 -1.65
CA ASN A 538 2.84 -28.70 -2.78
C ASN A 538 3.42 -29.52 -3.94
N THR A 539 2.75 -30.61 -4.31
CA THR A 539 3.14 -31.40 -5.49
C THR A 539 2.54 -30.79 -6.75
N ILE A 540 3.39 -30.21 -7.59
CA ILE A 540 3.00 -29.48 -8.79
C ILE A 540 3.23 -30.36 -10.02
N LYS A 541 2.23 -30.40 -10.91
CA LYS A 541 2.28 -31.08 -12.19
C LYS A 541 1.86 -30.13 -13.31
N LEU A 542 2.80 -29.69 -14.13
CA LEU A 542 2.54 -28.80 -15.26
C LEU A 542 2.61 -29.59 -16.55
N LYS A 543 1.57 -29.55 -17.40
CA LYS A 543 1.63 -30.19 -18.72
C LYS A 543 2.58 -29.40 -19.60
N ILE A 544 3.48 -30.09 -20.29
CA ILE A 544 4.45 -29.43 -21.18
C ILE A 544 3.71 -28.74 -22.33
N CYS A 545 2.65 -29.34 -22.86
CA CYS A 545 1.86 -28.70 -23.93
C CYS A 545 1.09 -27.46 -23.49
N ASP A 546 0.92 -27.22 -22.19
CA ASP A 546 0.32 -25.96 -21.73
C ASP A 546 1.30 -24.79 -21.88
N PHE A 547 2.60 -25.04 -22.08
CA PHE A 547 3.60 -24.01 -22.41
C PHE A 547 3.63 -23.67 -23.90
N ASP A 548 2.99 -24.50 -24.73
CA ASP A 548 2.62 -24.07 -26.07
C ASP A 548 1.54 -23.02 -25.92
N THR A 549 1.79 -21.86 -26.48
CA THR A 549 0.78 -20.81 -26.58
C THR A 549 0.28 -20.80 -28.00
N VAL A 550 -0.85 -20.14 -28.22
CA VAL A 550 -1.34 -19.94 -29.57
C VAL A 550 -0.29 -19.16 -30.42
N GLU A 551 0.59 -18.37 -29.81
CA GLU A 551 1.61 -17.53 -30.48
C GLU A 551 2.93 -18.24 -30.73
N LYS A 552 3.21 -19.31 -29.98
CA LYS A 552 4.49 -20.01 -29.99
C LYS A 552 4.28 -21.46 -29.61
N GLU A 553 4.72 -22.35 -30.50
CA GLU A 553 5.00 -23.73 -30.15
C GLU A 553 6.40 -23.82 -29.54
N LEU A 554 6.49 -24.43 -28.36
CA LEU A 554 7.75 -24.64 -27.66
C LEU A 554 8.60 -25.66 -28.44
N LEU A 555 9.86 -25.32 -28.71
CA LEU A 555 10.84 -26.23 -29.30
C LEU A 555 11.30 -27.25 -28.27
N LYS A 556 10.46 -28.26 -28.04
CA LYS A 556 10.65 -29.32 -27.02
C LYS A 556 11.94 -30.11 -27.18
N THR A 557 12.57 -30.12 -28.35
CA THR A 557 13.85 -30.81 -28.59
C THR A 557 15.08 -30.03 -28.13
N ALA A 558 14.93 -28.76 -27.75
CA ALA A 558 16.06 -27.86 -27.47
C ALA A 558 15.76 -26.85 -26.34
N ILE A 559 15.27 -27.34 -25.20
CA ILE A 559 15.06 -26.49 -24.02
C ILE A 559 16.39 -26.02 -23.45
N GLN A 560 16.51 -24.70 -23.30
CA GLN A 560 17.77 -24.04 -22.93
C GLN A 560 17.78 -23.54 -21.50
N LYS A 561 16.64 -23.10 -20.95
CA LYS A 561 16.61 -22.47 -19.63
C LYS A 561 15.31 -22.73 -18.88
N PHE A 562 15.41 -22.68 -17.55
CA PHE A 562 14.28 -22.38 -16.68
C PHE A 562 14.43 -20.99 -16.09
N LYS A 563 13.32 -20.32 -15.84
CA LYS A 563 13.30 -19.05 -15.13
C LYS A 563 12.19 -19.04 -14.09
N TRP A 564 12.53 -18.61 -12.89
CA TRP A 564 11.62 -18.43 -11.77
C TRP A 564 11.49 -16.94 -11.55
N ASN A 565 10.28 -16.43 -11.49
CA ASN A 565 10.00 -15.00 -11.30
C ASN A 565 9.01 -14.80 -10.17
N SER A 566 9.15 -13.69 -9.47
CA SER A 566 8.13 -13.23 -8.55
C SER A 566 6.85 -12.85 -9.30
N ASP A 567 5.72 -13.10 -8.67
CA ASP A 567 4.42 -12.60 -9.09
C ASP A 567 4.10 -11.31 -8.32
N ALA A 568 3.46 -10.34 -8.98
CA ALA A 568 3.06 -9.08 -8.35
C ALA A 568 2.06 -9.30 -7.21
N SER A 569 1.29 -10.40 -7.27
CA SER A 569 0.24 -10.75 -6.32
C SER A 569 0.75 -11.36 -5.01
N GLY A 570 2.07 -11.46 -4.83
CA GLY A 570 2.71 -11.99 -3.61
C GLY A 570 3.43 -13.32 -3.84
N THR A 571 4.76 -13.30 -3.71
CA THR A 571 5.62 -14.51 -3.77
C THR A 571 6.12 -14.85 -2.37
N PRO A 572 6.15 -16.14 -1.97
CA PRO A 572 6.66 -16.54 -0.66
C PRO A 572 8.09 -16.02 -0.42
N SER A 573 8.35 -15.54 0.79
CA SER A 573 9.65 -14.98 1.17
C SER A 573 10.75 -16.03 1.13
N VAL A 574 10.39 -17.29 1.44
CA VAL A 574 11.24 -18.46 1.31
C VAL A 574 10.42 -19.62 0.77
N PHE A 575 10.97 -20.32 -0.22
CA PHE A 575 10.44 -21.61 -0.65
C PHE A 575 11.57 -22.54 -1.10
N TYR A 576 11.26 -23.83 -1.08
CA TYR A 576 12.17 -24.91 -1.38
C TYR A 576 11.61 -25.76 -2.50
N VAL A 577 12.44 -26.15 -3.46
CA VAL A 577 12.05 -27.01 -4.56
C VAL A 577 12.82 -28.33 -4.48
N SER A 578 12.08 -29.44 -4.51
CA SER A 578 12.58 -30.80 -4.69
C SER A 578 11.94 -31.44 -5.92
N ASN A 579 12.46 -32.59 -6.33
CA ASN A 579 11.88 -33.46 -7.36
C ASN A 579 11.53 -32.79 -8.69
N LEU A 580 12.29 -31.78 -9.14
CA LEU A 580 12.11 -31.18 -10.46
C LEU A 580 12.53 -32.17 -11.54
N LEU A 581 11.57 -32.70 -12.29
CA LEU A 581 11.79 -33.69 -13.33
C LEU A 581 10.73 -33.60 -14.43
N PHE A 582 11.06 -34.08 -15.63
CA PHE A 582 10.05 -34.36 -16.64
C PHE A 582 9.61 -35.82 -16.52
N TYR A 583 8.32 -36.12 -16.73
CA TYR A 583 7.83 -37.50 -16.71
C TYR A 583 6.84 -37.81 -17.83
N LYS A 584 6.79 -39.08 -18.20
CA LYS A 584 5.88 -39.64 -19.22
C LYS A 584 4.58 -40.08 -18.58
N ASP A 585 3.46 -39.69 -19.17
CA ASP A 585 2.13 -40.11 -18.80
C ASP A 585 1.23 -40.12 -20.03
N SER A 586 1.16 -41.29 -20.67
CA SER A 586 0.43 -41.50 -21.91
C SER A 586 -1.10 -41.39 -21.77
N SER A 587 -1.62 -41.07 -20.58
CA SER A 587 -3.05 -40.77 -20.38
C SER A 587 -3.42 -39.34 -20.80
N VAL A 588 -2.43 -38.49 -21.10
CA VAL A 588 -2.65 -37.10 -21.51
C VAL A 588 -2.96 -37.00 -23.00
N SER A 589 -4.09 -36.38 -23.32
CA SER A 589 -4.34 -35.81 -24.65
C SER A 589 -3.85 -34.37 -24.65
N CYS A 590 -2.75 -34.09 -25.34
CA CYS A 590 -2.33 -32.73 -25.63
C CYS A 590 -3.06 -32.25 -26.88
N ASN A 591 -4.00 -31.32 -26.70
CA ASN A 591 -4.50 -30.49 -27.78
C ASN A 591 -3.85 -29.12 -27.58
N PRO A 592 -2.80 -28.76 -28.35
CA PRO A 592 -2.23 -27.43 -28.24
C PRO A 592 -3.34 -26.40 -28.47
N PRO A 593 -3.30 -25.23 -27.79
CA PRO A 593 -4.23 -24.14 -28.07
C PRO A 593 -4.16 -23.78 -29.57
N SER A 594 -5.25 -23.99 -30.30
CA SER A 594 -5.34 -23.62 -31.71
C SER A 594 -5.97 -22.23 -31.86
N ASP A 595 -5.65 -21.56 -32.95
CA ASP A 595 -6.38 -20.34 -33.33
C ASP A 595 -7.84 -20.65 -33.63
N ILE A 596 -8.72 -19.70 -33.34
CA ILE A 596 -10.13 -19.80 -33.75
C ILE A 596 -10.21 -19.21 -35.15
N GLU A 597 -10.36 -20.07 -36.14
CA GLU A 597 -10.45 -19.66 -37.54
C GLU A 597 -11.91 -19.49 -37.98
N PRO A 598 -12.19 -18.62 -38.97
CA PRO A 598 -13.53 -18.52 -39.55
C PRO A 598 -13.91 -19.82 -40.29
N ASP A 599 -15.09 -20.34 -39.99
CA ASP A 599 -15.62 -21.58 -40.59
C ASP A 599 -15.91 -21.47 -42.11
N LEU A 600 -16.06 -20.24 -42.61
CA LEU A 600 -16.40 -19.93 -44.01
C LEU A 600 -15.53 -18.77 -44.52
N ASN A 601 -15.32 -18.71 -45.83
CA ASN A 601 -14.67 -17.57 -46.48
C ASN A 601 -15.56 -16.33 -46.44
N SER A 602 -14.96 -15.15 -46.56
CA SER A 602 -15.71 -13.92 -46.80
C SER A 602 -16.42 -13.98 -48.16
N SER A 603 -17.47 -13.18 -48.36
CA SER A 603 -18.21 -13.19 -49.64
C SER A 603 -17.48 -12.39 -50.70
N ASP A 604 -17.22 -12.96 -51.87
CA ASP A 604 -16.51 -12.26 -52.96
C ASP A 604 -17.14 -10.88 -53.31
N PRO A 605 -16.33 -9.81 -53.46
CA PRO A 605 -16.81 -8.51 -53.90
C PRO A 605 -17.30 -8.54 -55.37
N THR A 606 -18.31 -7.72 -55.68
CA THR A 606 -18.96 -7.67 -57.02
C THR A 606 -18.74 -6.35 -57.77
N PHE A 607 -17.77 -5.54 -57.34
CA PHE A 607 -17.40 -4.28 -58.00
C PHE A 607 -16.78 -4.51 -59.38
N ASP A 608 -17.01 -3.57 -60.32
CA ASP A 608 -16.34 -3.57 -61.63
C ASP A 608 -14.84 -3.42 -61.42
N SER A 609 -14.06 -4.39 -61.92
CA SER A 609 -12.61 -4.43 -61.75
C SER A 609 -11.89 -3.18 -62.29
N ASN A 610 -12.48 -2.43 -63.23
CA ASN A 610 -11.93 -1.16 -63.72
C ASN A 610 -12.00 -0.02 -62.68
N THR A 611 -12.83 -0.17 -61.65
CA THR A 611 -13.05 0.80 -60.58
C THR A 611 -12.33 0.41 -59.29
N VAL A 612 -11.51 -0.64 -59.32
CA VAL A 612 -10.91 -1.26 -58.13
C VAL A 612 -9.39 -1.18 -58.18
N LYS A 613 -8.78 -0.85 -57.03
CA LYS A 613 -7.37 -1.11 -56.74
C LYS A 613 -7.28 -2.08 -55.57
N SER A 614 -6.95 -3.34 -55.86
CA SER A 614 -6.89 -4.40 -54.86
C SER A 614 -5.57 -4.40 -54.11
N ILE A 615 -5.64 -4.50 -52.78
CA ILE A 615 -4.49 -4.68 -51.90
C ILE A 615 -4.30 -6.18 -51.67
N PHE A 616 -5.30 -6.85 -51.12
CA PHE A 616 -5.23 -8.27 -50.74
C PHE A 616 -6.56 -8.97 -51.04
N GLY A 617 -6.50 -10.24 -51.47
CA GLY A 617 -7.66 -11.07 -51.78
C GLY A 617 -7.57 -11.69 -53.17
N ASP A 618 -8.42 -12.69 -53.41
CA ASP A 618 -8.35 -13.55 -54.60
C ASP A 618 -9.24 -13.07 -55.76
N THR A 619 -10.22 -12.20 -55.50
CA THR A 619 -11.24 -11.80 -56.49
C THR A 619 -10.68 -10.88 -57.58
N TYR A 620 -9.79 -9.96 -57.21
CA TYR A 620 -9.21 -8.98 -58.12
C TYR A 620 -7.72 -9.19 -58.23
N THR A 621 -7.13 -8.83 -59.37
CA THR A 621 -5.68 -8.74 -59.47
C THR A 621 -5.19 -7.65 -58.52
N SER A 622 -4.59 -8.07 -57.42
CA SER A 622 -3.93 -7.20 -56.45
C SER A 622 -2.78 -6.44 -57.11
N LEU A 623 -2.45 -5.27 -56.55
CA LEU A 623 -1.29 -4.49 -56.98
C LEU A 623 -0.07 -5.41 -57.11
N ASP A 624 0.78 -5.17 -58.11
CA ASP A 624 1.99 -5.96 -58.30
C ASP A 624 2.99 -5.62 -57.20
N TRP A 625 2.91 -6.38 -56.10
CA TRP A 625 3.95 -6.49 -55.10
C TRP A 625 5.05 -7.31 -55.76
N THR A 626 6.10 -6.68 -56.27
CA THR A 626 7.20 -7.41 -56.91
C THR A 626 8.04 -8.27 -55.93
N GLY A 627 7.45 -8.69 -54.79
CA GLY A 627 7.93 -9.58 -53.73
C GLY A 627 6.90 -9.76 -52.61
N PRO A 628 7.24 -10.48 -51.52
CA PRO A 628 6.28 -10.89 -50.48
C PRO A 628 5.69 -9.71 -49.71
N PHE A 629 4.46 -9.86 -49.21
CA PHE A 629 3.87 -8.97 -48.22
C PHE A 629 4.77 -8.91 -46.98
N ASN A 630 5.33 -7.74 -46.67
CA ASN A 630 6.20 -7.56 -45.52
C ASN A 630 5.46 -6.83 -44.40
N SER A 631 5.37 -7.49 -43.24
CA SER A 631 5.02 -6.82 -41.99
C SER A 631 6.20 -5.96 -41.52
N ALA A 632 5.89 -4.85 -40.88
CA ALA A 632 6.91 -3.94 -40.38
C ALA A 632 7.71 -4.56 -39.23
N SER A 633 9.03 -4.36 -39.21
CA SER A 633 9.96 -4.92 -38.22
C SER A 633 9.65 -4.50 -36.77
N TRP A 634 8.96 -3.38 -36.61
CA TRP A 634 8.55 -2.81 -35.33
C TRP A 634 7.17 -3.29 -34.86
N SER A 635 6.49 -4.17 -35.60
CA SER A 635 5.17 -4.67 -35.19
C SER A 635 5.26 -5.36 -33.81
N ASP A 636 4.34 -5.02 -32.91
CA ASP A 636 4.20 -5.63 -31.59
C ASP A 636 2.93 -6.48 -31.57
N GLY A 637 3.14 -7.80 -31.54
CA GLY A 637 2.14 -8.84 -31.81
C GLY A 637 2.34 -9.53 -33.16
N VAL A 638 1.34 -10.29 -33.61
CA VAL A 638 1.40 -11.09 -34.84
C VAL A 638 0.67 -10.36 -35.97
N LEU A 639 1.39 -10.08 -37.05
CA LEU A 639 0.84 -9.62 -38.34
C LEU A 639 1.45 -10.45 -39.46
N VAL A 640 0.63 -11.28 -40.12
CA VAL A 640 1.07 -12.21 -41.17
C VAL A 640 0.18 -12.07 -42.40
N ALA A 641 0.78 -11.96 -43.58
CA ALA A 641 0.11 -11.95 -44.87
C ALA A 641 1.02 -12.58 -45.94
N PRO A 642 0.57 -13.57 -46.74
CA PRO A 642 -0.65 -14.34 -46.54
C PRO A 642 -0.55 -15.31 -45.35
N PHE A 643 -1.67 -15.54 -44.69
CA PHE A 643 -1.91 -16.66 -43.77
C PHE A 643 -2.95 -17.58 -44.41
N GLU A 644 -2.65 -18.87 -44.50
CA GLU A 644 -3.56 -19.87 -45.05
C GLU A 644 -4.42 -20.47 -43.93
N LEU A 645 -5.74 -20.28 -44.02
CA LEU A 645 -6.72 -20.90 -43.13
C LEU A 645 -6.84 -22.42 -43.39
N GLU A 646 -7.37 -23.17 -42.43
CA GLU A 646 -7.63 -24.61 -42.54
C GLU A 646 -8.56 -24.95 -43.73
N ASN A 647 -9.48 -24.05 -44.06
CA ASN A 647 -10.37 -24.18 -45.21
C ASN A 647 -9.69 -23.89 -46.57
N GLY A 648 -8.41 -23.48 -46.55
CA GLY A 648 -7.58 -23.16 -47.72
C GLY A 648 -7.73 -21.75 -48.27
N ASN A 649 -8.41 -20.83 -47.54
CA ASN A 649 -8.51 -19.42 -47.91
C ASN A 649 -7.30 -18.63 -47.43
N SER A 650 -6.78 -17.74 -48.28
CA SER A 650 -5.66 -16.87 -47.94
C SER A 650 -6.17 -15.58 -47.31
N VAL A 651 -5.66 -15.22 -46.13
CA VAL A 651 -6.08 -14.03 -45.36
C VAL A 651 -4.88 -13.26 -44.81
N ILE A 652 -5.10 -12.03 -44.34
CA ILE A 652 -4.17 -11.33 -43.45
C ILE A 652 -4.58 -11.67 -42.02
N LYS A 653 -3.64 -12.13 -41.19
CA LYS A 653 -3.87 -12.47 -39.79
C LYS A 653 -3.27 -11.42 -38.87
N LEU A 654 -4.08 -10.91 -37.94
CA LEU A 654 -3.68 -10.07 -36.81
C LEU A 654 -3.98 -10.82 -35.51
N LYS A 655 -3.05 -10.84 -34.55
CA LYS A 655 -3.27 -11.52 -33.27
C LYS A 655 -2.39 -10.97 -32.17
N ASN A 656 -3.00 -10.80 -30.99
CA ASN A 656 -2.47 -10.06 -29.85
C ASN A 656 -1.74 -8.78 -30.26
N LEU A 657 -2.25 -8.11 -31.29
CA LEU A 657 -1.59 -6.98 -31.93
C LEU A 657 -1.78 -5.73 -31.07
N ASN A 658 -0.67 -5.22 -30.55
CA ASN A 658 -0.60 -3.90 -29.91
C ASN A 658 -0.41 -2.80 -30.96
N TYR A 659 0.37 -3.05 -32.02
CA TYR A 659 0.37 -2.23 -33.24
C TYR A 659 1.18 -2.96 -34.32
N GLY A 660 0.82 -2.79 -35.59
CA GLY A 660 1.54 -3.44 -36.69
C GLY A 660 1.40 -2.71 -38.02
N GLY A 661 2.42 -2.82 -38.87
CA GLY A 661 2.47 -2.14 -40.16
C GLY A 661 2.60 -3.09 -41.34
N ILE A 662 2.13 -2.65 -42.51
CA ILE A 662 2.36 -3.30 -43.81
C ILE A 662 2.91 -2.25 -44.78
N TYR A 663 4.01 -2.55 -45.47
CA TYR A 663 4.60 -1.66 -46.48
C TYR A 663 4.25 -2.08 -47.91
N LEU A 664 4.05 -1.11 -48.81
CA LEU A 664 3.78 -1.30 -50.24
C LEU A 664 5.07 -1.52 -51.06
N GLU A 665 5.98 -2.42 -50.65
CA GLU A 665 7.12 -2.94 -51.47
C GLU A 665 7.81 -4.21 -50.90
N ALA A 666 8.47 -4.95 -51.80
CA ALA A 666 9.11 -6.26 -51.69
C ALA A 666 10.44 -6.42 -50.92
N THR A 667 11.25 -5.39 -50.66
CA THR A 667 12.66 -5.63 -50.23
C THR A 667 13.21 -4.76 -49.09
N SER A 668 12.39 -3.98 -48.38
CA SER A 668 12.86 -3.23 -47.21
C SER A 668 11.87 -3.37 -46.04
N THR A 669 12.39 -3.60 -44.84
CA THR A 669 11.59 -3.76 -43.61
C THR A 669 11.09 -2.44 -43.02
N ASP A 670 11.50 -1.31 -43.61
CA ASP A 670 11.38 0.03 -43.01
C ASP A 670 10.85 1.10 -43.99
N SER A 671 10.59 0.77 -45.26
CA SER A 671 9.96 1.69 -46.22
C SER A 671 9.30 0.96 -47.41
N GLY A 672 8.17 1.49 -47.89
CA GLY A 672 7.42 0.98 -49.06
C GLY A 672 7.44 1.94 -50.26
N THR A 673 7.04 1.45 -51.44
CA THR A 673 6.91 2.24 -52.66
C THR A 673 5.59 3.02 -52.65
N ALA A 674 5.68 4.31 -52.93
CA ALA A 674 4.53 5.19 -53.05
C ALA A 674 3.58 4.74 -54.17
N GLN A 675 2.31 4.54 -53.82
CA GLN A 675 1.19 4.23 -54.71
C GLN A 675 0.20 5.40 -54.74
N ASP A 676 -0.39 5.62 -55.92
CA ASP A 676 -1.38 6.67 -56.15
C ASP A 676 -2.81 6.11 -56.00
N PHE A 677 -3.57 6.59 -55.03
CA PHE A 677 -4.99 6.26 -54.79
C PHE A 677 -5.93 7.43 -55.09
N THR A 678 -5.48 8.52 -55.73
CA THR A 678 -6.30 9.72 -55.98
C THR A 678 -7.55 9.48 -56.81
N ALA A 679 -7.55 8.42 -57.63
CA ALA A 679 -8.71 8.02 -58.41
C ALA A 679 -9.79 7.28 -57.59
N MET A 680 -9.53 6.96 -56.32
CA MET A 680 -10.41 6.18 -55.43
C MET A 680 -11.16 7.08 -54.45
N THR A 681 -12.25 6.56 -53.88
CA THR A 681 -13.10 7.32 -52.94
C THR A 681 -13.39 6.57 -51.64
N HIS A 682 -13.32 5.24 -51.65
CA HIS A 682 -13.61 4.39 -50.50
C HIS A 682 -12.54 3.32 -50.34
N MET A 683 -12.28 2.93 -49.09
CA MET A 683 -11.63 1.68 -48.73
C MET A 683 -12.68 0.63 -48.37
N ILE A 684 -12.47 -0.60 -48.81
CA ILE A 684 -13.32 -1.75 -48.54
C ILE A 684 -12.44 -2.88 -48.01
N MET A 685 -12.84 -3.53 -46.92
CA MET A 685 -12.19 -4.73 -46.41
C MET A 685 -13.22 -5.64 -45.73
N ASP A 686 -13.07 -6.95 -45.89
CA ASP A 686 -13.82 -7.92 -45.13
C ASP A 686 -12.99 -8.29 -43.89
N VAL A 687 -13.58 -8.13 -42.71
CA VAL A 687 -12.90 -8.32 -41.44
C VAL A 687 -13.65 -9.33 -40.59
N TRP A 688 -13.01 -10.42 -40.24
CA TRP A 688 -13.45 -11.33 -39.20
C TRP A 688 -12.71 -11.01 -37.92
N SER A 689 -13.41 -10.77 -36.82
CA SER A 689 -12.80 -10.44 -35.53
C SER A 689 -13.39 -11.33 -34.46
N LYS A 690 -12.54 -11.90 -33.59
CA LYS A 690 -12.97 -12.80 -32.53
C LYS A 690 -13.93 -12.12 -31.55
N ASN A 691 -13.63 -10.91 -31.08
CA ASN A 691 -14.48 -10.22 -30.10
C ASN A 691 -15.20 -8.99 -30.67
N GLY A 692 -15.09 -8.73 -31.97
CA GLY A 692 -15.65 -7.54 -32.62
C GLY A 692 -14.93 -6.25 -32.24
N GLU A 693 -13.65 -6.33 -31.88
CA GLU A 693 -12.87 -5.19 -31.38
C GLU A 693 -12.70 -4.10 -32.45
N GLU A 694 -12.73 -2.84 -31.99
CA GLU A 694 -12.42 -1.68 -32.82
C GLU A 694 -10.91 -1.50 -32.97
N PHE A 695 -10.47 -1.07 -34.15
CA PHE A 695 -9.07 -0.78 -34.42
C PHE A 695 -8.93 0.50 -35.24
N ASP A 696 -7.91 1.28 -34.93
CA ASP A 696 -7.49 2.40 -35.74
C ASP A 696 -6.67 1.91 -36.95
N PHE A 697 -7.06 2.38 -38.12
CA PHE A 697 -6.38 2.12 -39.39
C PHE A 697 -5.72 3.39 -39.90
N PHE A 698 -4.45 3.30 -40.28
CA PHE A 698 -3.64 4.45 -40.69
C PHE A 698 -3.04 4.28 -42.08
N PHE A 699 -2.82 5.41 -42.76
CA PHE A 699 -2.03 5.49 -43.99
C PHE A 699 -0.63 6.05 -43.72
N PHE A 700 0.38 5.46 -44.36
CA PHE A 700 1.70 6.08 -44.52
C PHE A 700 1.70 6.86 -45.83
N ASP A 701 1.41 8.15 -45.81
CA ASP A 701 1.25 8.97 -47.01
C ASP A 701 2.39 9.99 -47.24
N GLY A 702 3.49 9.85 -46.49
CA GLY A 702 4.63 10.76 -46.50
C GLY A 702 4.47 12.00 -45.61
N GLY A 703 3.37 12.12 -44.87
CA GLY A 703 3.14 13.15 -43.84
C GLY A 703 2.86 12.56 -42.45
N SER A 704 2.17 13.33 -41.59
CA SER A 704 1.67 12.84 -40.29
C SER A 704 0.61 11.75 -40.47
N GLU A 705 0.60 10.73 -39.61
CA GLU A 705 -0.29 9.56 -39.71
C GLU A 705 -1.77 9.96 -39.81
N GLN A 706 -2.49 9.63 -40.88
CA GLN A 706 -3.95 9.90 -40.96
C GLN A 706 -4.72 8.64 -40.58
N LYS A 707 -5.69 8.76 -39.67
CA LYS A 707 -6.38 7.60 -39.09
C LYS A 707 -7.90 7.66 -39.22
N SER A 708 -8.51 6.48 -39.22
CA SER A 708 -9.92 6.30 -38.86
C SER A 708 -10.07 5.04 -38.03
N THR A 709 -10.99 5.07 -37.07
CA THR A 709 -11.39 3.89 -36.29
C THR A 709 -12.37 3.05 -37.09
N LEU A 710 -12.11 1.75 -37.19
CA LEU A 710 -12.92 0.77 -37.91
C LEU A 710 -13.55 -0.21 -36.91
N THR A 711 -14.83 -0.53 -37.11
CA THR A 711 -15.61 -1.39 -36.21
C THR A 711 -16.23 -2.55 -37.00
N PRO A 712 -15.72 -3.79 -36.84
CA PRO A 712 -16.32 -4.98 -37.43
C PRO A 712 -17.79 -5.19 -36.99
N SER A 713 -18.18 -4.71 -35.80
CA SER A 713 -19.57 -4.70 -35.29
C SER A 713 -20.17 -6.05 -34.84
N GLU A 714 -19.62 -7.19 -35.26
CA GLU A 714 -20.03 -8.54 -34.78
C GLU A 714 -18.82 -9.43 -34.43
N SER A 715 -18.90 -10.15 -33.32
CA SER A 715 -17.90 -11.14 -32.89
C SER A 715 -18.01 -12.45 -33.68
N SER A 716 -16.87 -13.03 -34.04
CA SER A 716 -16.73 -14.30 -34.76
C SER A 716 -17.48 -14.37 -36.10
N ASN A 717 -17.60 -13.25 -36.81
CA ASN A 717 -18.27 -13.18 -38.11
C ASN A 717 -17.52 -12.27 -39.10
N TRP A 718 -17.66 -12.53 -40.41
CA TRP A 718 -17.09 -11.67 -41.45
C TRP A 718 -17.94 -10.42 -41.64
N ASN A 719 -17.30 -9.25 -41.55
CA ASN A 719 -17.95 -7.97 -41.69
C ASN A 719 -17.27 -7.15 -42.80
N ARG A 720 -18.05 -6.77 -43.81
CA ARG A 720 -17.58 -5.87 -44.86
C ARG A 720 -17.60 -4.43 -44.37
N ILE A 721 -16.42 -3.88 -44.11
CA ILE A 721 -16.23 -2.48 -43.75
C ILE A 721 -16.05 -1.68 -45.03
N ILE A 722 -16.87 -0.64 -45.22
CA ILE A 722 -16.77 0.33 -46.31
C ILE A 722 -16.60 1.70 -45.68
N ILE A 723 -15.45 2.34 -45.88
CA ILE A 723 -15.14 3.64 -45.29
C ILE A 723 -14.73 4.66 -46.37
N PRO A 724 -15.34 5.85 -46.40
CA PRO A 724 -14.90 6.95 -47.24
C PRO A 724 -13.46 7.36 -46.92
N LEU A 725 -12.65 7.63 -47.95
CA LEU A 725 -11.29 8.12 -47.75
C LEU A 725 -11.23 9.50 -47.09
N SER A 726 -12.33 10.26 -47.13
CA SER A 726 -12.50 11.54 -46.44
C SER A 726 -12.55 11.41 -44.91
N ASP A 727 -12.81 10.22 -44.37
CA ASP A 727 -12.97 10.00 -42.93
C ASP A 727 -11.62 9.82 -42.22
N PHE A 728 -10.53 9.67 -42.99
CA PHE A 728 -9.18 9.59 -42.45
C PHE A 728 -8.63 10.98 -42.12
N HIS A 729 -8.60 11.32 -40.83
CA HIS A 729 -8.13 12.60 -40.34
C HIS A 729 -7.50 12.49 -38.94
N LEU A 730 -6.46 13.28 -38.65
CA LEU A 730 -6.01 13.52 -37.27
C LEU A 730 -6.78 14.68 -36.63
N LEU A 731 -7.26 14.49 -35.40
CA LEU A 731 -7.77 15.57 -34.55
C LEU A 731 -6.66 16.58 -34.20
N PRO A 732 -6.87 17.92 -34.32
CA PRO A 732 -7.76 18.62 -35.24
C PRO A 732 -7.01 19.12 -36.49
N GLU A 733 -7.47 18.72 -37.67
CA GLU A 733 -7.36 19.40 -38.97
C GLU A 733 -5.98 19.93 -39.42
N GLN A 734 -4.88 19.27 -39.09
CA GLN A 734 -3.57 19.79 -39.54
C GLN A 734 -3.26 19.49 -41.01
N ARG A 735 -3.91 18.49 -41.63
CA ARG A 735 -3.63 18.08 -43.02
C ARG A 735 -4.67 17.10 -43.58
N GLU A 736 -4.96 17.18 -44.88
CA GLU A 736 -5.71 16.15 -45.62
C GLU A 736 -4.84 14.92 -45.95
N LEU A 737 -5.45 13.75 -46.05
CA LEU A 737 -4.82 12.51 -46.52
C LEU A 737 -4.24 12.68 -47.94
N ASN A 738 -2.94 12.45 -48.09
CA ASN A 738 -2.26 12.56 -49.38
C ASN A 738 -2.30 11.23 -50.15
N LEU A 739 -3.34 11.06 -50.98
CA LEU A 739 -3.51 9.85 -51.76
C LEU A 739 -2.47 9.66 -52.89
N THR A 740 -1.63 10.64 -53.22
CA THR A 740 -0.66 10.51 -54.32
C THR A 740 0.57 9.67 -53.95
N SER A 741 0.83 9.45 -52.66
CA SER A 741 2.09 8.88 -52.17
C SER A 741 1.94 7.91 -51.01
N VAL A 742 0.89 7.09 -51.00
CA VAL A 742 0.69 6.08 -49.96
C VAL A 742 1.73 4.98 -50.10
N SER A 743 2.54 4.74 -49.08
CA SER A 743 3.63 3.75 -49.05
C SER A 743 3.39 2.57 -48.12
N GLY A 744 2.29 2.57 -47.37
CA GLY A 744 1.95 1.49 -46.44
C GLY A 744 0.79 1.87 -45.52
N PHE A 745 0.52 0.98 -44.57
CA PHE A 745 -0.61 1.04 -43.66
C PHE A 745 -0.21 0.58 -42.25
N LYS A 746 -0.96 1.01 -41.24
CA LYS A 746 -0.82 0.54 -39.85
C LYS A 746 -2.17 0.17 -39.24
N PHE A 747 -2.15 -0.87 -38.43
CA PHE A 747 -3.22 -1.33 -37.56
C PHE A 747 -2.83 -1.06 -36.11
N ASP A 748 -3.75 -0.52 -35.33
CA ASP A 748 -3.56 -0.18 -33.92
C ASP A 748 -4.89 -0.49 -33.20
N PRO A 749 -4.92 -1.19 -32.07
CA PRO A 749 -6.14 -1.35 -31.27
C PRO A 749 -6.69 0.01 -30.83
N ALA A 750 -8.01 0.19 -30.87
CA ALA A 750 -8.64 1.38 -30.30
C ALA A 750 -8.70 1.35 -28.75
N GLY A 751 -8.35 0.20 -28.14
CA GLY A 751 -8.38 -0.04 -26.70
C GLY A 751 -7.33 -1.08 -26.27
N ASN A 752 -7.76 -2.30 -25.95
CA ASN A 752 -6.85 -3.42 -25.66
C ASN A 752 -6.32 -4.04 -26.96
N ASN A 753 -5.19 -4.75 -26.91
CA ASN A 753 -4.62 -5.49 -28.05
C ASN A 753 -5.70 -6.26 -28.83
N ILE A 754 -5.58 -6.27 -30.16
CA ILE A 754 -6.44 -7.07 -31.03
C ILE A 754 -6.16 -8.54 -30.72
N GLU A 755 -7.07 -9.25 -30.06
CA GLU A 755 -6.82 -10.63 -29.65
C GLU A 755 -6.65 -11.53 -30.88
N MET A 756 -7.60 -11.45 -31.83
CA MET A 756 -7.55 -12.22 -33.07
C MET A 756 -8.46 -11.62 -34.14
N MET A 757 -7.91 -11.39 -35.32
CA MET A 757 -8.62 -10.83 -36.47
C MET A 757 -8.04 -11.36 -37.78
N TYR A 758 -8.90 -11.60 -38.76
CA TYR A 758 -8.54 -11.94 -40.13
C TYR A 758 -9.12 -10.90 -41.08
N ILE A 759 -8.33 -10.50 -42.08
CA ILE A 759 -8.74 -9.54 -43.09
C ILE A 759 -8.63 -10.20 -44.47
N ASP A 760 -9.66 -10.06 -45.27
CA ASP A 760 -9.77 -10.58 -46.63
C ASP A 760 -10.40 -9.50 -47.53
N ASN A 761 -10.32 -9.68 -48.85
CA ASN A 761 -10.93 -8.82 -49.87
C ASN A 761 -10.73 -7.32 -49.58
N TRP A 762 -9.48 -6.91 -49.34
CA TRP A 762 -9.12 -5.53 -49.04
C TRP A 762 -8.74 -4.77 -50.32
N PHE A 763 -9.52 -3.75 -50.67
CA PHE A 763 -9.33 -2.95 -51.87
C PHE A 763 -9.86 -1.52 -51.73
N PHE A 764 -9.54 -0.68 -52.71
CA PHE A 764 -10.05 0.68 -52.84
C PHE A 764 -10.92 0.81 -54.08
N SER A 765 -11.97 1.62 -54.03
CA SER A 765 -12.86 1.85 -55.18
C SER A 765 -13.37 3.28 -55.32
N ASN A 766 -13.69 3.66 -56.56
CA ASN A 766 -14.44 4.88 -56.90
C ASN A 766 -15.85 4.63 -57.41
N ALA A 767 -16.29 3.38 -57.42
CA ALA A 767 -17.68 3.08 -57.69
C ALA A 767 -18.54 3.72 -56.59
N SER A 768 -19.60 4.41 -57.01
CA SER A 768 -20.64 4.86 -56.08
C SER A 768 -21.20 3.61 -55.41
N SER A 769 -21.01 3.48 -54.11
CA SER A 769 -21.62 2.39 -53.35
C SER A 769 -23.13 2.48 -53.50
N LEU A 770 -23.72 1.63 -54.36
CA LEU A 770 -24.76 0.66 -54.00
C LEU A 770 -25.57 0.15 -55.20
N THR A 771 -25.48 -1.16 -55.46
CA THR A 771 -26.69 -1.94 -55.77
C THR A 771 -27.40 -2.23 -54.45
N ILE A 772 -28.73 -2.13 -54.47
CA ILE A 772 -29.66 -2.03 -53.32
C ILE A 772 -29.72 -3.30 -52.42
N ASN A 773 -28.82 -4.27 -52.57
CA ASN A 773 -28.95 -5.56 -51.89
C ASN A 773 -28.11 -5.75 -50.61
N ASP A 774 -26.98 -5.04 -50.43
CA ASP A 774 -26.08 -5.33 -49.28
C ASP A 774 -25.84 -4.16 -48.31
N LEU A 775 -26.41 -2.97 -48.55
CA LEU A 775 -26.71 -2.05 -47.46
C LEU A 775 -28.15 -2.33 -47.02
N LYS A 776 -28.31 -3.20 -46.01
CA LYS A 776 -29.22 -2.80 -44.93
C LYS A 776 -28.58 -1.60 -44.24
N SER A 777 -28.66 -0.45 -44.91
CA SER A 777 -28.74 0.81 -44.19
C SER A 777 -29.90 0.61 -43.23
N PHE A 778 -29.57 0.48 -41.96
CA PHE A 778 -30.54 0.30 -40.90
C PHE A 778 -31.63 1.38 -41.06
N SER A 779 -32.79 0.99 -41.56
CA SER A 779 -33.89 1.92 -41.81
C SER A 779 -34.80 1.88 -40.60
N PHE A 780 -34.72 2.82 -39.66
CA PHE A 780 -35.66 2.88 -38.53
C PHE A 780 -36.92 3.68 -38.93
N ILE A 781 -37.83 3.02 -39.64
CA ILE A 781 -39.03 3.67 -40.17
C ILE A 781 -40.19 3.48 -39.19
N ILE A 782 -40.90 4.56 -38.89
CA ILE A 782 -42.09 4.52 -38.02
C ILE A 782 -43.34 4.95 -38.79
N TYR A 783 -44.40 4.15 -38.71
CA TYR A 783 -45.67 4.44 -39.38
C TYR A 783 -46.91 3.86 -38.66
N PRO A 784 -48.08 4.53 -38.74
CA PRO A 784 -48.29 5.81 -39.40
C PRO A 784 -47.68 6.96 -38.61
N ASN A 785 -47.16 7.95 -39.33
CA ASN A 785 -46.73 9.23 -38.77
C ASN A 785 -47.43 10.34 -39.59
N PRO A 786 -48.37 11.11 -39.03
CA PRO A 786 -48.74 11.20 -37.60
C PRO A 786 -49.46 9.96 -37.02
N VAL A 787 -49.23 9.68 -35.74
CA VAL A 787 -49.77 8.54 -34.98
C VAL A 787 -50.91 8.96 -34.04
N ILE A 788 -51.91 8.10 -33.85
CA ILE A 788 -53.04 8.35 -32.91
C ILE A 788 -52.88 7.55 -31.61
N SER A 789 -52.65 6.24 -31.69
CA SER A 789 -52.48 5.39 -30.50
C SER A 789 -51.29 4.46 -30.60
N HIS A 790 -50.94 4.03 -31.81
CA HIS A 790 -49.83 3.11 -32.03
C HIS A 790 -49.17 3.34 -33.38
N PHE A 791 -47.85 3.21 -33.42
CA PHE A 791 -47.10 3.10 -34.67
C PHE A 791 -46.38 1.76 -34.70
N ASN A 792 -46.07 1.32 -35.91
CA ASN A 792 -45.21 0.19 -36.18
C ASN A 792 -43.79 0.71 -36.44
N ILE A 793 -42.80 -0.10 -36.08
CA ILE A 793 -41.39 0.08 -36.42
C ILE A 793 -41.05 -0.94 -37.50
N ASP A 794 -40.56 -0.48 -38.63
CA ASP A 794 -39.98 -1.31 -39.67
C ASP A 794 -38.48 -1.03 -39.71
N SER A 795 -37.70 -1.97 -39.17
CA SER A 795 -36.24 -1.87 -39.00
C SER A 795 -35.50 -3.15 -39.38
N GLY A 796 -36.20 -4.24 -39.70
CA GLY A 796 -35.60 -5.55 -39.92
C GLY A 796 -34.95 -6.19 -38.68
N LEU A 797 -35.11 -5.60 -37.48
CA LEU A 797 -34.58 -6.11 -36.20
C LEU A 797 -35.70 -6.55 -35.25
N ASN A 798 -35.40 -7.50 -34.36
CA ASN A 798 -36.25 -7.84 -33.22
C ASN A 798 -36.02 -6.86 -32.08
N ILE A 799 -36.81 -5.78 -32.05
CA ILE A 799 -36.72 -4.74 -31.01
C ILE A 799 -37.64 -5.13 -29.84
N ASN A 800 -37.12 -5.10 -28.61
CA ASN A 800 -37.89 -5.39 -27.39
C ASN A 800 -38.41 -4.10 -26.72
N GLU A 801 -37.64 -3.01 -26.80
CA GLU A 801 -38.00 -1.71 -26.21
C GLU A 801 -37.38 -0.53 -26.97
N VAL A 802 -37.94 0.66 -26.75
CA VAL A 802 -37.53 1.93 -27.35
C VAL A 802 -37.69 3.07 -26.36
N ILE A 803 -36.89 4.13 -26.48
CA ILE A 803 -36.95 5.28 -25.57
C ILE A 803 -37.61 6.46 -26.28
N ILE A 804 -38.56 7.12 -25.64
CA ILE A 804 -39.24 8.32 -26.15
C ILE A 804 -38.65 9.56 -25.48
N TYR A 805 -38.34 10.57 -26.29
CA TYR A 805 -37.82 11.86 -25.89
C TYR A 805 -38.77 13.00 -26.29
N SER A 806 -38.77 14.06 -25.49
CA SER A 806 -39.39 15.34 -25.86
C SER A 806 -38.58 16.07 -26.93
N VAL A 807 -39.17 17.11 -27.53
CA VAL A 807 -38.47 17.95 -28.52
C VAL A 807 -37.24 18.68 -27.98
N ILE A 808 -37.11 18.82 -26.66
CA ILE A 808 -35.94 19.43 -26.00
C ILE A 808 -34.90 18.40 -25.52
N GLY A 809 -35.06 17.13 -25.87
CA GLY A 809 -34.11 16.07 -25.55
C GLY A 809 -34.26 15.45 -24.15
N SER A 810 -35.25 15.85 -23.35
CA SER A 810 -35.55 15.17 -22.08
C SER A 810 -36.22 13.81 -22.33
N LYS A 811 -35.73 12.75 -21.67
CA LYS A 811 -36.33 11.41 -21.69
C LYS A 811 -37.74 11.48 -21.09
N ILE A 812 -38.74 11.02 -21.84
CA ILE A 812 -40.13 10.94 -21.39
C ILE A 812 -40.41 9.58 -20.78
N ASP A 813 -40.09 8.51 -21.51
CA ASP A 813 -40.41 7.14 -21.08
C ASP A 813 -39.67 6.07 -21.91
N THR A 814 -39.65 4.82 -21.43
CA THR A 814 -39.22 3.64 -22.18
C THR A 814 -40.45 2.78 -22.51
N ARG A 815 -40.63 2.41 -23.79
CA ARG A 815 -41.79 1.65 -24.27
C ARG A 815 -41.38 0.28 -24.77
N LYS A 816 -42.15 -0.74 -24.37
CA LYS A 816 -42.04 -2.09 -24.95
C LYS A 816 -42.53 -2.10 -26.39
N VAL A 817 -41.86 -2.89 -27.21
CA VAL A 817 -42.28 -3.18 -28.57
C VAL A 817 -42.87 -4.58 -28.59
N ILE A 818 -44.12 -4.71 -29.02
CA ILE A 818 -44.81 -6.00 -29.11
C ILE A 818 -45.28 -6.17 -30.56
N ASN A 819 -44.79 -7.20 -31.26
CA ASN A 819 -45.07 -7.43 -32.68
C ASN A 819 -44.79 -6.19 -33.54
N ASN A 820 -43.60 -5.60 -33.37
CA ASN A 820 -43.14 -4.38 -34.05
C ASN A 820 -43.99 -3.13 -33.80
N LYS A 821 -44.80 -3.13 -32.72
CA LYS A 821 -45.77 -2.07 -32.43
C LYS A 821 -45.48 -1.40 -31.10
N VAL A 822 -45.63 -0.08 -31.06
CA VAL A 822 -45.43 0.75 -29.85
C VAL A 822 -46.72 1.50 -29.53
N ASP A 823 -47.18 1.40 -28.28
CA ASP A 823 -48.32 2.17 -27.78
C ASP A 823 -47.88 3.54 -27.24
N VAL A 824 -48.48 4.59 -27.79
CA VAL A 824 -48.27 6.00 -27.44
C VAL A 824 -49.60 6.72 -27.20
N SER A 825 -50.67 5.97 -26.92
CA SER A 825 -52.02 6.51 -26.73
C SER A 825 -52.14 7.49 -25.56
N ASP A 826 -51.30 7.32 -24.55
CA ASP A 826 -51.21 8.13 -23.34
C ASP A 826 -50.40 9.42 -23.52
N LEU A 827 -49.59 9.52 -24.58
CA LEU A 827 -48.88 10.75 -24.90
C LEU A 827 -49.86 11.85 -25.34
N LYS A 828 -49.61 13.08 -24.88
CA LYS A 828 -50.35 14.27 -25.34
C LYS A 828 -50.04 14.54 -26.81
N SER A 829 -50.95 15.21 -27.52
CA SER A 829 -50.71 15.64 -28.90
C SER A 829 -49.47 16.53 -28.97
N GLY A 830 -48.54 16.22 -29.87
CA GLY A 830 -47.24 16.86 -29.90
C GLY A 830 -46.22 16.14 -30.78
N MET A 831 -45.02 16.71 -30.88
CA MET A 831 -43.89 16.12 -31.57
C MET A 831 -42.98 15.43 -30.56
N TYR A 832 -42.50 14.25 -30.91
CA TYR A 832 -41.65 13.42 -30.06
C TYR A 832 -40.55 12.79 -30.91
N PHE A 833 -39.51 12.37 -30.23
CA PHE A 833 -38.49 11.53 -30.81
C PHE A 833 -38.47 10.15 -30.17
N ILE A 834 -38.10 9.16 -30.94
CA ILE A 834 -37.92 7.77 -30.52
C ILE A 834 -36.50 7.34 -30.83
N LYS A 835 -35.87 6.66 -29.86
CA LYS A 835 -34.50 6.16 -29.92
C LYS A 835 -34.46 4.65 -29.66
N TYR A 836 -33.63 3.96 -30.42
CA TYR A 836 -33.20 2.59 -30.16
C TYR A 836 -31.70 2.50 -30.46
N ASP A 837 -30.86 2.24 -29.46
CA ASP A 837 -29.40 2.32 -29.60
C ASP A 837 -28.94 3.65 -30.29
N LYS A 838 -28.16 3.62 -31.38
CA LYS A 838 -27.73 4.83 -32.12
C LYS A 838 -28.80 5.37 -33.08
N ALA A 839 -29.94 4.68 -33.25
CA ALA A 839 -31.05 5.07 -34.11
C ALA A 839 -31.91 6.18 -33.52
N PHE A 840 -32.35 7.12 -34.35
CA PHE A 840 -33.29 8.17 -33.93
C PHE A 840 -34.31 8.47 -35.02
N SER A 841 -35.58 8.61 -34.64
CA SER A 841 -36.66 9.01 -35.56
C SER A 841 -37.69 9.91 -34.87
N LYS A 842 -38.41 10.69 -35.65
CA LYS A 842 -39.39 11.68 -35.18
C LYS A 842 -40.81 11.24 -35.51
N PHE A 843 -41.72 11.30 -34.54
CA PHE A 843 -43.15 11.14 -34.79
C PHE A 843 -43.99 12.30 -34.26
N ILE A 844 -45.17 12.46 -34.85
CA ILE A 844 -46.18 13.44 -34.45
C ILE A 844 -47.36 12.66 -33.85
N LYS A 845 -47.61 12.82 -32.55
CA LYS A 845 -48.82 12.33 -31.88
C LYS A 845 -49.97 13.29 -32.15
N LYS A 846 -51.06 12.79 -32.72
CA LYS A 846 -52.32 13.52 -32.90
C LYS A 846 -53.17 13.49 -31.65
#